data_AF-A0A4S2EZJ2-F1
#
_entry.id   AF-A0A4S2EZJ2-F1
#
_cell.length_a   1.000
_cell.length_b   1.000
_cell.length_c   1.000
_cell.angle_alpha   90.00
_cell.angle_beta   90.00
_cell.angle_gamma   90.00
#
_symmetry.space_group_name_H-M   'P 1'
#
loop_
_entity.id
_entity.type
_entity.pdbx_description
1 polymer ?
#
loop_
_entity_poly.entity_id
_entity_poly.type
_entity_poly.pdbx_seq_one_letter_code
_entity_poly.pdbx_strand_id
1 'polypeptide(L)'
;MTISVKKIKKLLLGALSLGAALVLFAAPAPALATCGPVALDPGHGGTEVGAHNNGLKEKELNWQVMLYCKERLDQLGIPNYVVKEKWETLDRRERWLRAKAKNARVLISFHMNSADGIPSANGSEVLCCNFSTWNQFTNRESRAFGSDLLKRFQEMGFYNRGNKFNTGTGTYPDGSAADSMGINYYPRWDGTTGLIIEHGFLSNEFEAKRLGDPATLKQMGYADAEAIAKQWPNSYVKPAVSVRPSRAHWAQDSRGWKYILSDGSAATNCWQKISNRWYRFGADGYMLSGEITLGGAHYLLGGPSDGAMVTGWVWRNGAWYYYGGPDDGAMKTNWAYDGGWYYLGNDGRMRTGWVQVDSVCYWLNGSGRMATGWLSLGSTWYWLDLNSGAMAENGTAVCHGVRSLFNGSGAWISGSGWRQLGNRWFYLSGDRVATGWLNLGGAWYWLAGDGAMATGWTWVGNAWYYLGGQGDGAMKTGWILVDNKWYYCNASGAMLTGWQWVGNAWYLLGSDGAMLTGWQRIDNKTYYLNGSGAMLTGKQAIDGKNYEFDSSGALLNDPNQRVGWFKEPNGQWRYYDSKGNMLTGWQTINGARYYLGTDGIMVTGRQTIGGAAYVFDNDGKAINGWYNVSLQPSNSSVSGSKVHYYEGGKETYTRPGNTPVMGASAMGKDAFVKAFAAKIQANYPQIYRDDAKYGAQTPEAFAQATWDAAEKEGVRPEVLAAQVGNETGWLKFGGIVNANQCNFGGLGALDGNANGNAATFANVQEGLLAQAQHLKAYSSKEALAQPCVDPRFHLIANRGIAPYLEDYGADGHGGLVWASNRLYGRDLLAAMKAITG
;
A
#
# COMPACT_ATOMS: atom_id res chain seq x y z
N MET A 1 -26.41 -0.94 11.98
CA MET A 1 -26.35 0.54 12.06
C MET A 1 -25.01 0.96 11.50
N THR A 2 -25.02 1.57 10.31
CA THR A 2 -23.84 1.72 9.44
C THR A 2 -23.12 3.03 9.76
N ILE A 3 -21.85 2.96 10.16
CA ILE A 3 -20.98 4.13 10.41
C ILE A 3 -20.13 4.36 9.17
N SER A 4 -20.21 5.56 8.60
CA SER A 4 -19.39 5.99 7.45
C SER A 4 -18.40 7.07 7.86
N VAL A 5 -17.14 6.78 7.53
CA VAL A 5 -15.94 7.61 7.67
C VAL A 5 -15.94 8.72 6.63
N LYS A 6 -15.69 9.98 7.02
CA LYS A 6 -14.92 11.01 6.27
C LYS A 6 -15.02 12.39 6.92
N LYS A 7 -13.87 13.00 7.26
CA LYS A 7 -13.54 14.40 6.93
C LYS A 7 -12.09 14.74 7.30
N ILE A 8 -11.31 15.15 6.29
CA ILE A 8 -9.96 15.72 6.37
C ILE A 8 -9.94 17.01 5.52
N LYS A 9 -9.45 18.09 6.16
CA LYS A 9 -8.72 19.30 5.71
C LYS A 9 -9.33 20.43 4.83
N LYS A 10 -9.19 21.64 5.43
CA LYS A 10 -8.69 22.96 4.95
C LYS A 10 -9.51 23.81 3.96
N LEU A 11 -9.77 25.07 4.36
CA LEU A 11 -9.26 26.28 3.67
C LEU A 11 -9.42 27.56 4.51
N LEU A 12 -8.52 28.52 4.24
CA LEU A 12 -8.30 29.82 4.88
C LEU A 12 -9.13 30.96 4.24
N LEU A 13 -9.19 32.07 5.00
CA LEU A 13 -9.29 33.51 4.62
C LEU A 13 -10.66 34.18 4.38
N GLY A 14 -10.88 35.27 5.13
CA GLY A 14 -11.88 36.33 4.88
C GLY A 14 -12.02 37.30 6.08
N ALA A 15 -11.35 38.45 6.01
CA ALA A 15 -11.37 39.58 6.98
C ALA A 15 -12.74 40.32 6.98
N LEU A 16 -13.15 41.19 7.92
CA LEU A 16 -12.52 42.46 8.35
C LEU A 16 -13.26 43.12 9.55
N SER A 17 -12.48 43.86 10.34
CA SER A 17 -12.76 45.10 11.12
C SER A 17 -13.82 45.18 12.23
N LEU A 18 -13.35 45.49 13.44
CA LEU A 18 -13.71 46.75 14.11
C LEU A 18 -12.57 47.17 15.07
N GLY A 19 -12.07 48.40 14.89
CA GLY A 19 -10.98 48.97 15.66
C GLY A 19 -11.45 49.72 16.91
N ALA A 20 -10.61 49.69 17.94
CA ALA A 20 -10.62 50.68 19.01
C ALA A 20 -9.16 51.11 19.24
N ALA A 21 -8.92 52.41 19.08
CA ALA A 21 -7.62 53.03 19.26
C ALA A 21 -7.23 53.05 20.75
N LEU A 22 -6.00 52.64 21.06
CA LEU A 22 -5.36 52.95 22.33
C LEU A 22 -4.09 53.75 22.06
N VAL A 23 -4.11 54.99 22.55
CA VAL A 23 -3.00 55.94 22.52
C VAL A 23 -1.87 55.38 23.41
N LEU A 24 -0.73 55.05 22.81
CA LEU A 24 0.50 54.73 23.51
C LEU A 24 1.27 56.03 23.76
N PHE A 25 1.39 56.41 25.03
CA PHE A 25 2.37 57.40 25.45
C PHE A 25 3.78 56.86 25.15
N ALA A 26 4.53 57.58 24.32
CA ALA A 26 5.96 57.34 24.14
C ALA A 26 6.69 57.68 25.44
N ALA A 27 7.21 56.66 26.12
CA ALA A 27 8.21 56.84 27.16
C ALA A 27 9.48 57.48 26.52
N PRO A 28 10.18 58.38 27.20
CA PRO A 28 11.36 59.01 26.64
C PRO A 28 12.42 57.95 26.34
N ALA A 29 13.06 58.06 25.17
CA ALA A 29 14.18 57.20 24.80
C ALA A 29 15.25 57.27 25.90
N PRO A 30 15.70 56.14 26.48
CA PRO A 30 16.79 56.18 27.44
C PRO A 30 18.06 56.66 26.75
N ALA A 31 18.79 57.56 27.41
CA ALA A 31 20.07 58.07 26.93
C ALA A 31 21.02 56.90 26.61
N LEU A 32 21.59 56.91 25.39
CA LEU A 32 22.53 55.90 24.91
C LEU A 32 23.75 55.86 25.84
N ALA A 33 23.92 54.79 26.60
CA ALA A 33 25.08 54.60 27.45
C ALA A 33 26.33 54.42 26.56
N THR A 34 27.18 55.44 26.52
CA THR A 34 28.48 55.41 25.81
C THR A 34 29.32 54.25 26.32
N CYS A 35 29.75 53.34 25.45
CA CYS A 35 30.66 52.25 25.81
C CYS A 35 32.12 52.73 25.80
N GLY A 36 32.94 52.16 26.68
CA GLY A 36 34.37 52.44 26.81
C GLY A 36 35.23 51.79 25.71
N PRO A 37 36.56 51.75 25.91
CA PRO A 37 37.51 51.20 24.94
C PRO A 37 37.39 49.67 24.77
N VAL A 38 38.04 49.14 23.73
CA VAL A 38 38.30 47.70 23.54
C VAL A 38 39.31 47.24 24.58
N ALA A 39 38.99 46.17 25.32
CA ALA A 39 39.89 45.56 26.29
C ALA A 39 40.64 44.39 25.65
N LEU A 40 41.96 44.54 25.48
CA LEU A 40 42.85 43.54 24.90
C LEU A 40 43.54 42.77 26.04
N ASP A 41 43.23 41.49 26.21
CA ASP A 41 43.84 40.60 27.20
C ASP A 41 44.84 39.66 26.51
N PRO A 42 46.14 39.69 26.84
CA PRO A 42 47.13 38.82 26.22
C PRO A 42 47.02 37.35 26.67
N GLY A 43 45.92 36.95 27.33
CA GLY A 43 45.76 35.62 27.88
C GLY A 43 46.75 35.38 29.02
N HIS A 44 47.71 34.49 28.81
CA HIS A 44 48.69 34.11 29.84
C HIS A 44 49.68 35.25 30.16
N GLY A 45 50.30 35.22 31.35
CA GLY A 45 51.22 36.26 31.80
C GLY A 45 51.82 35.97 33.18
N GLY A 46 52.97 36.60 33.49
CA GLY A 46 53.71 36.33 34.72
C GLY A 46 54.19 34.87 34.79
N THR A 47 53.75 34.14 35.82
CA THR A 47 54.07 32.71 36.03
C THR A 47 53.24 31.77 35.17
N GLU A 48 52.13 32.22 34.58
CA GLU A 48 51.36 31.42 33.61
C GLU A 48 52.07 31.43 32.26
N VAL A 49 52.67 30.31 31.88
CA VAL A 49 53.40 30.18 30.60
C VAL A 49 52.49 29.85 29.42
N GLY A 50 51.29 29.31 29.67
CA GLY A 50 50.42 28.78 28.63
C GLY A 50 51.01 27.54 27.96
N ALA A 51 50.52 27.21 26.77
CA ALA A 51 51.09 26.17 25.92
C ALA A 51 52.56 26.47 25.54
N HIS A 52 53.39 25.44 25.53
CA HIS A 52 54.78 25.53 25.08
C HIS A 52 55.12 24.36 24.15
N ASN A 53 55.55 24.64 22.93
CA ASN A 53 55.92 23.59 21.99
C ASN A 53 56.80 24.17 20.87
N ASN A 54 57.60 23.33 20.20
CA ASN A 54 58.47 23.73 19.08
C ASN A 54 59.36 24.96 19.37
N GLY A 55 59.79 25.15 20.64
CA GLY A 55 60.61 26.29 21.07
C GLY A 55 59.85 27.59 21.30
N LEU A 56 58.54 27.62 21.08
CA LEU A 56 57.67 28.78 21.26
C LEU A 56 56.85 28.68 22.55
N LYS A 57 56.53 29.84 23.13
CA LYS A 57 55.68 29.95 24.33
C LYS A 57 54.48 30.83 24.03
N GLU A 58 53.30 30.29 24.31
CA GLU A 58 52.03 30.97 24.07
C GLU A 58 52.00 32.37 24.69
N LYS A 59 52.42 32.54 25.95
CA LYS A 59 52.41 33.86 26.60
C LYS A 59 53.22 34.95 25.87
N GLU A 60 54.31 34.57 25.20
CA GLU A 60 55.19 35.51 24.49
C GLU A 60 54.54 35.90 23.15
N LEU A 61 54.00 34.91 22.44
CA LEU A 61 53.31 35.10 21.17
C LEU A 61 52.00 35.88 21.32
N ASN A 62 51.18 35.55 22.33
CA ASN A 62 49.93 36.26 22.62
C ASN A 62 50.19 37.74 22.89
N TRP A 63 51.24 38.05 23.66
CA TRP A 63 51.64 39.42 23.95
C TRP A 63 52.04 40.15 22.66
N GLN A 64 52.82 39.51 21.80
CA GLN A 64 53.28 40.10 20.55
C GLN A 64 52.15 40.35 19.55
N VAL A 65 51.27 39.37 19.30
CA VAL A 65 50.14 39.53 18.38
C VAL A 65 49.14 40.58 18.88
N MET A 66 48.90 40.61 20.19
CA MET A 66 48.06 41.64 20.83
C MET A 66 48.66 43.04 20.66
N LEU A 67 49.98 43.21 20.77
CA LEU A 67 50.63 44.51 20.54
C LEU A 67 50.50 44.97 19.08
N TYR A 68 50.60 44.06 18.10
CA TYR A 68 50.33 44.41 16.70
C TYR A 68 48.85 44.74 16.45
N CYS A 69 47.93 44.04 17.12
CA CYS A 69 46.51 44.39 17.11
C CYS A 69 46.28 45.78 17.68
N LYS A 70 46.89 46.09 18.83
CA LYS A 70 46.85 47.41 19.43
C LYS A 70 47.41 48.50 18.50
N GLU A 71 48.59 48.28 17.91
CA GLU A 71 49.22 49.20 16.94
C GLU A 71 48.24 49.54 15.82
N ARG A 72 47.56 48.53 15.26
CA ARG A 72 46.59 48.72 14.18
C ARG A 72 45.29 49.38 14.65
N LEU A 73 44.78 49.05 15.83
CA LEU A 73 43.61 49.74 16.39
C LEU A 73 43.89 51.23 16.65
N ASP A 74 45.11 51.57 17.10
CA ASP A 74 45.56 52.95 17.26
C ASP A 74 45.59 53.68 15.89
N GLN A 75 46.09 53.03 14.84
CA GLN A 75 46.05 53.56 13.46
C GLN A 75 44.62 53.74 12.93
N LEU A 76 43.69 52.87 13.32
CA LEU A 76 42.28 52.92 12.93
C LEU A 76 41.45 53.88 13.81
N GLY A 77 42.07 54.51 14.84
CA GLY A 77 41.39 55.42 15.76
C GLY A 77 40.35 54.76 16.65
N ILE A 78 40.51 53.45 16.95
CA ILE A 78 39.62 52.70 17.85
C ILE A 78 40.22 52.72 19.26
N PRO A 79 39.56 53.35 20.27
CA PRO A 79 40.04 53.39 21.64
C PRO A 79 40.22 51.97 22.20
N ASN A 80 41.41 51.67 22.67
CA ASN A 80 41.78 50.35 23.18
C ASN A 80 42.76 50.49 24.36
N TYR A 81 42.88 49.42 25.14
CA TYR A 81 43.91 49.30 26.17
C TYR A 81 44.22 47.84 26.46
N VAL A 82 45.38 47.60 27.07
CA VAL A 82 45.79 46.26 27.52
C VAL A 82 45.28 46.02 28.94
N VAL A 83 44.62 44.88 29.16
CA VAL A 83 44.01 44.52 30.47
C VAL A 83 45.05 44.30 31.56
N LYS A 84 46.23 43.79 31.17
CA LYS A 84 47.40 43.59 32.03
C LYS A 84 48.35 44.78 31.90
N GLU A 85 48.64 45.44 33.02
CA GLU A 85 49.43 46.69 33.02
C GLU A 85 50.94 46.40 32.96
N LYS A 86 51.32 45.17 33.32
CA LYS A 86 52.69 44.63 33.29
C LYS A 86 52.65 43.13 33.00
N TRP A 87 53.80 42.48 32.96
CA TRP A 87 53.90 41.01 32.90
C TRP A 87 53.43 40.36 34.20
N GLU A 88 52.10 40.32 34.40
CA GLU A 88 51.45 39.84 35.63
C GLU A 88 50.53 38.63 35.39
N THR A 89 50.31 37.86 36.45
CA THR A 89 49.33 36.77 36.49
C THR A 89 48.04 37.30 37.11
N LEU A 90 46.92 37.14 36.39
CA LEU A 90 45.58 37.55 36.84
C LEU A 90 44.61 36.41 36.58
N ASP A 91 43.70 36.19 37.53
CA ASP A 91 42.62 35.24 37.33
C ASP A 91 41.59 35.77 36.31
N ARG A 92 40.72 34.88 35.82
CA ARG A 92 39.73 35.21 34.78
C ARG A 92 38.69 36.25 35.24
N ARG A 93 38.37 36.30 36.54
CA ARG A 93 37.42 37.25 37.12
C ARG A 93 38.06 38.63 37.26
N GLU A 94 39.32 38.71 37.69
CA GLU A 94 40.08 39.97 37.80
C GLU A 94 40.25 40.65 36.44
N ARG A 95 40.54 39.88 35.39
CA ARG A 95 40.59 40.37 34.01
C ARG A 95 39.27 41.02 33.58
N TRP A 96 38.14 40.35 33.86
CA TRP A 96 36.82 40.94 33.63
C TRP A 96 36.56 42.18 34.49
N LEU A 97 36.92 42.18 35.78
CA LEU A 97 36.70 43.33 36.66
C LEU A 97 37.43 44.58 36.12
N ARG A 98 38.63 44.42 35.55
CA ARG A 98 39.35 45.52 34.87
C ARG A 98 38.66 45.98 33.58
N ALA A 99 38.09 45.06 32.79
CA ALA A 99 37.25 45.38 31.63
C ALA A 99 36.00 46.17 32.02
N LYS A 100 35.31 45.68 33.05
CA LYS A 100 34.11 46.29 33.61
C LYS A 100 34.36 47.69 34.17
N ALA A 101 35.47 47.88 34.88
CA ALA A 101 35.82 49.17 35.49
C ALA A 101 35.94 50.30 34.46
N LYS A 102 36.32 49.98 33.21
CA LYS A 102 36.40 50.93 32.10
C LYS A 102 35.16 50.91 31.18
N ASN A 103 34.10 50.20 31.58
CA ASN A 103 32.91 49.97 30.77
C ASN A 103 33.25 49.46 29.35
N ALA A 104 34.24 48.55 29.25
CA ALA A 104 34.78 48.12 27.97
C ALA A 104 33.69 47.60 27.03
N ARG A 105 33.81 47.92 25.74
CA ARG A 105 32.82 47.48 24.73
C ARG A 105 32.92 45.99 24.42
N VAL A 106 34.11 45.43 24.51
CA VAL A 106 34.41 44.01 24.33
C VAL A 106 35.68 43.66 25.13
N LEU A 107 35.75 42.43 25.64
CA LEU A 107 36.96 41.83 26.20
C LEU A 107 37.44 40.69 25.30
N ILE A 108 38.64 40.83 24.74
CA ILE A 108 39.22 39.88 23.79
C ILE A 108 40.48 39.29 24.38
N SER A 109 40.49 37.96 24.57
CA SER A 109 41.65 37.22 25.06
C SER A 109 42.40 36.55 23.92
N PHE A 110 43.68 36.84 23.78
CA PHE A 110 44.55 36.28 22.74
C PHE A 110 45.19 34.99 23.26
N HIS A 111 45.12 33.92 22.47
CA HIS A 111 45.62 32.59 22.81
C HIS A 111 46.22 31.84 21.60
N MET A 112 47.00 30.81 21.90
CA MET A 112 47.55 29.85 20.95
C MET A 112 47.17 28.44 21.39
N ASN A 113 46.71 27.64 20.45
CA ASN A 113 46.35 26.25 20.71
C ASN A 113 47.60 25.36 20.89
N SER A 114 47.40 24.22 21.54
CA SER A 114 48.31 23.08 21.50
C SER A 114 47.51 21.80 21.68
N ALA A 115 47.93 20.72 21.03
CA ALA A 115 47.36 19.38 21.21
C ALA A 115 48.46 18.39 21.53
N ASP A 116 48.53 17.97 22.80
CA ASP A 116 49.53 17.03 23.27
C ASP A 116 49.41 15.69 22.52
N GLY A 117 50.51 15.25 21.91
CA GLY A 117 50.57 14.00 21.16
C GLY A 117 49.85 14.01 19.80
N ILE A 118 49.29 15.13 19.35
CA ILE A 118 48.58 15.25 18.05
C ILE A 118 49.26 16.31 17.18
N PRO A 119 50.42 16.00 16.55
CA PRO A 119 51.17 16.96 15.75
C PRO A 119 50.42 17.41 14.48
N SER A 120 49.38 16.68 14.06
CA SER A 120 48.53 17.05 12.93
C SER A 120 47.44 18.08 13.27
N ALA A 121 47.22 18.41 14.55
CA ALA A 121 46.22 19.40 14.93
C ALA A 121 46.67 20.79 14.46
N ASN A 122 45.85 21.44 13.64
CA ASN A 122 46.15 22.74 13.04
C ASN A 122 44.91 23.63 12.97
N GLY A 123 45.16 24.92 12.77
CA GLY A 123 44.15 25.93 12.47
C GLY A 123 43.76 26.84 13.63
N SER A 124 43.00 27.86 13.29
CA SER A 124 42.51 28.89 14.20
C SER A 124 41.05 28.65 14.59
N GLU A 125 40.68 29.03 15.80
CA GLU A 125 39.29 29.02 16.30
C GLU A 125 39.00 30.22 17.20
N VAL A 126 37.72 30.51 17.40
CA VAL A 126 37.28 31.56 18.34
C VAL A 126 36.28 30.97 19.32
N LEU A 127 36.57 31.03 20.62
CA LEU A 127 35.62 30.61 21.65
C LEU A 127 34.63 31.74 21.94
N CYS A 128 33.41 31.54 21.44
CA CYS A 128 32.29 32.45 21.53
C CYS A 128 31.43 32.19 22.77
N CYS A 129 30.68 33.22 23.17
CA CYS A 129 29.60 33.05 24.14
C CYS A 129 28.60 31.99 23.63
N ASN A 130 28.09 31.11 24.48
CA ASN A 130 27.16 30.00 24.16
C ASN A 130 25.72 30.50 23.89
N PHE A 131 24.78 29.59 23.67
CA PHE A 131 23.39 29.89 23.31
C PHE A 131 22.45 30.27 24.47
N SER A 132 23.01 30.63 25.64
CA SER A 132 22.24 31.14 26.79
C SER A 132 21.30 32.30 26.42
N THR A 133 20.09 32.32 27.01
CA THR A 133 19.12 33.41 26.85
C THR A 133 19.52 34.66 27.63
N TRP A 134 20.35 34.51 28.68
CA TRP A 134 20.89 35.63 29.43
C TRP A 134 21.85 36.47 28.58
N ASN A 135 21.53 37.76 28.42
CA ASN A 135 22.30 38.69 27.59
C ASN A 135 22.69 38.10 26.22
N GLN A 136 21.73 37.42 25.58
CA GLN A 136 21.94 36.61 24.37
C GLN A 136 22.63 37.36 23.20
N PHE A 137 22.55 38.69 23.18
CA PHE A 137 23.23 39.49 22.15
C PHE A 137 24.74 39.25 22.12
N THR A 138 25.37 38.92 23.26
CA THR A 138 26.82 38.68 23.31
C THR A 138 27.24 37.46 22.48
N ASN A 139 26.40 36.42 22.40
CA ASN A 139 26.60 35.28 21.48
C ASN A 139 26.58 35.74 20.02
N ARG A 140 25.62 36.57 19.64
CA ARG A 140 25.48 37.05 18.26
C ARG A 140 26.71 37.85 17.85
N GLU A 141 27.16 38.75 18.72
CA GLU A 141 28.35 39.59 18.47
C GLU A 141 29.64 38.76 18.41
N SER A 142 29.91 37.90 19.40
CA SER A 142 31.13 37.09 19.40
C SER A 142 31.20 36.14 18.18
N ARG A 143 30.04 35.62 17.74
CA ARG A 143 29.97 34.76 16.55
C ARG A 143 30.22 35.51 15.26
N ALA A 144 29.61 36.69 15.11
CA ALA A 144 29.81 37.52 13.94
C ALA A 144 31.29 37.93 13.80
N PHE A 145 31.90 38.34 14.92
CA PHE A 145 33.33 38.62 14.99
C PHE A 145 34.18 37.40 14.61
N GLY A 146 33.96 36.26 15.28
CA GLY A 146 34.77 35.07 15.05
C GLY A 146 34.65 34.55 13.61
N SER A 147 33.46 34.64 13.00
CA SER A 147 33.29 34.29 11.58
C SER A 147 34.03 35.21 10.62
N ASP A 148 34.08 36.52 10.88
CA ASP A 148 34.87 37.48 10.06
C ASP A 148 36.37 37.23 10.23
N LEU A 149 36.83 37.09 11.48
CA LEU A 149 38.25 36.92 11.79
C LEU A 149 38.81 35.62 11.23
N LEU A 150 38.13 34.50 11.44
CA LEU A 150 38.61 33.20 10.98
C LEU A 150 38.68 33.10 9.45
N LYS A 151 37.83 33.85 8.74
CA LYS A 151 37.94 33.99 7.29
C LYS A 151 39.24 34.71 6.88
N ARG A 152 39.62 35.77 7.59
CA ARG A 152 40.88 36.50 7.35
C ARG A 152 42.09 35.60 7.59
N PHE A 153 42.10 34.82 8.68
CA PHE A 153 43.16 33.84 8.93
C PHE A 153 43.20 32.74 7.88
N GLN A 154 42.04 32.32 7.35
CA GLN A 154 41.97 31.37 6.25
C GLN A 154 42.59 31.93 4.96
N GLU A 155 42.36 33.20 4.64
CA GLU A 155 42.97 33.89 3.50
C GLU A 155 44.50 34.01 3.68
N MET A 156 44.96 34.08 4.93
CA MET A 156 46.38 33.99 5.26
C MET A 156 46.92 32.54 5.22
N GLY A 157 46.08 31.54 4.98
CA GLY A 157 46.46 30.13 4.83
C GLY A 157 46.46 29.30 6.11
N PHE A 158 45.80 29.75 7.18
CA PHE A 158 45.53 28.92 8.35
C PHE A 158 44.24 28.11 8.16
N TYR A 159 44.16 26.92 8.75
CA TYR A 159 42.93 26.14 8.69
C TYR A 159 41.85 26.78 9.56
N ASN A 160 40.64 26.99 9.03
CA ASN A 160 39.53 27.59 9.78
C ASN A 160 38.75 26.49 10.53
N ARG A 161 38.85 26.47 11.86
CA ARG A 161 38.18 25.49 12.73
C ARG A 161 36.81 25.97 13.24
N GLY A 162 36.41 27.18 12.86
CA GLY A 162 35.12 27.77 13.19
C GLY A 162 34.99 28.28 14.63
N ASN A 163 33.81 28.85 14.91
CA ASN A 163 33.44 29.30 16.25
C ASN A 163 33.17 28.11 17.18
N LYS A 164 33.71 28.14 18.41
CA LYS A 164 33.47 27.15 19.46
C LYS A 164 32.54 27.69 20.53
N PHE A 165 31.73 26.82 21.12
CA PHE A 165 30.76 27.18 22.16
C PHE A 165 30.84 26.17 23.29
N ASN A 166 31.34 26.59 24.45
CA ASN A 166 31.49 25.70 25.59
C ASN A 166 30.48 26.05 26.67
N THR A 167 29.68 25.05 27.07
CA THR A 167 28.63 25.20 28.07
C THR A 167 29.07 24.55 29.37
N GLY A 168 29.04 25.31 30.45
CA GLY A 168 29.40 24.85 31.79
C GLY A 168 28.23 24.16 32.49
N THR A 169 28.48 23.68 33.72
CA THR A 169 27.49 23.00 34.56
C THR A 169 26.59 23.95 35.35
N GLY A 170 26.89 25.25 35.38
CA GLY A 170 26.11 26.28 36.05
C GLY A 170 25.01 26.90 35.18
N THR A 171 24.23 27.82 35.76
CA THR A 171 23.18 28.58 35.07
C THR A 171 23.29 30.08 35.33
N TYR A 172 22.83 30.89 34.37
CA TYR A 172 22.57 32.31 34.54
C TYR A 172 21.25 32.57 35.29
N PRO A 173 20.97 33.82 35.72
CA PRO A 173 19.81 34.13 36.56
C PRO A 173 18.42 33.82 35.97
N ASP A 174 18.29 33.76 34.64
CA ASP A 174 17.07 33.33 33.93
C ASP A 174 16.97 31.80 33.79
N GLY A 175 17.93 31.05 34.34
CA GLY A 175 17.98 29.59 34.32
C GLY A 175 18.66 28.99 33.10
N SER A 176 19.11 29.78 32.11
CA SER A 176 19.81 29.23 30.95
C SER A 176 21.26 28.84 31.29
N ALA A 177 21.81 27.89 30.54
CA ALA A 177 23.10 27.30 30.83
C ALA A 177 24.27 28.30 30.73
N ALA A 178 25.17 28.27 31.70
CA ALA A 178 26.31 29.17 31.79
C ALA A 178 27.40 28.85 30.74
N ASP A 179 28.16 29.86 30.33
CA ASP A 179 29.41 29.65 29.59
C ASP A 179 30.44 28.94 30.48
N SER A 180 31.22 28.01 29.92
CA SER A 180 32.23 27.28 30.71
C SER A 180 33.53 28.06 30.90
N MET A 181 33.89 28.90 29.94
CA MET A 181 35.14 29.66 29.94
C MET A 181 34.94 30.98 30.68
N GLY A 182 35.80 31.27 31.67
CA GLY A 182 35.65 32.47 32.51
C GLY A 182 35.64 33.79 31.72
N ILE A 183 36.37 33.86 30.61
CA ILE A 183 36.41 35.03 29.71
C ILE A 183 35.08 35.22 28.96
N ASN A 184 34.30 34.17 28.71
CA ASN A 184 32.93 34.31 28.18
C ASN A 184 31.92 34.51 29.33
N TYR A 185 32.09 33.78 30.44
CA TYR A 185 31.16 33.74 31.55
C TYR A 185 31.03 35.07 32.29
N TYR A 186 32.12 35.60 32.84
CA TYR A 186 32.04 36.78 33.72
C TYR A 186 31.57 38.05 32.99
N PRO A 187 32.11 38.40 31.79
CA PRO A 187 31.64 39.55 31.02
C PRO A 187 30.16 39.50 30.67
N ARG A 188 29.62 38.29 30.41
CA ARG A 188 28.21 38.13 30.05
C ARG A 188 27.26 38.48 31.19
N TRP A 189 27.68 38.49 32.46
CA TRP A 189 26.82 38.91 33.58
C TRP A 189 26.37 40.37 33.49
N ASP A 190 27.24 41.26 33.01
CA ASP A 190 26.92 42.68 32.81
C ASP A 190 26.74 43.04 31.32
N GLY A 191 26.57 42.03 30.47
CA GLY A 191 26.36 42.17 29.03
C GLY A 191 27.59 42.54 28.22
N THR A 192 28.79 42.56 28.81
CA THR A 192 30.03 42.77 28.05
C THR A 192 30.31 41.52 27.22
N THR A 193 30.54 41.66 25.92
CA THR A 193 30.92 40.52 25.09
C THR A 193 32.36 40.12 25.39
N GLY A 194 32.55 38.87 25.82
CA GLY A 194 33.87 38.27 26.07
C GLY A 194 34.12 37.10 25.13
N LEU A 195 35.32 37.01 24.56
CA LEU A 195 35.72 35.94 23.64
C LEU A 195 37.23 35.63 23.71
N ILE A 196 37.60 34.44 23.25
CA ILE A 196 38.98 33.99 23.14
C ILE A 196 39.30 33.73 21.67
N ILE A 197 40.42 34.24 21.18
CA ILE A 197 40.95 33.97 19.84
C ILE A 197 42.10 32.98 19.99
N GLU A 198 41.95 31.81 19.38
CA GLU A 198 43.01 30.81 19.25
C GLU A 198 43.62 30.91 17.86
N HIS A 199 44.83 31.46 17.75
CA HIS A 199 45.40 31.87 16.46
C HIS A 199 45.97 30.69 15.65
N GLY A 200 46.48 29.65 16.30
CA GLY A 200 47.00 28.45 15.63
C GLY A 200 47.64 27.48 16.63
N PHE A 201 48.08 26.30 16.16
CA PHE A 201 48.61 25.24 17.04
C PHE A 201 50.14 25.29 17.15
N LEU A 202 50.65 25.53 18.36
CA LEU A 202 52.09 25.47 18.63
C LEU A 202 52.65 24.05 18.49
N SER A 203 51.84 23.02 18.70
CA SER A 203 52.24 21.61 18.58
C SER A 203 52.43 21.14 17.13
N ASN A 204 51.94 21.90 16.16
CA ASN A 204 52.14 21.62 14.74
C ASN A 204 53.38 22.35 14.24
N GLU A 205 54.39 21.61 13.76
CA GLU A 205 55.67 22.19 13.37
C GLU A 205 55.56 23.23 12.24
N PHE A 206 54.63 23.04 11.30
CA PHE A 206 54.40 23.98 10.20
C PHE A 206 53.73 25.27 10.67
N GLU A 207 52.70 25.18 11.51
CA GLU A 207 52.08 26.37 12.10
C GLU A 207 52.99 27.05 13.10
N ALA A 208 53.75 26.31 13.92
CA ALA A 208 54.73 26.86 14.83
C ALA A 208 55.78 27.69 14.08
N LYS A 209 56.32 27.19 12.96
CA LYS A 209 57.27 27.97 12.14
C LYS A 209 56.66 29.28 11.63
N ARG A 210 55.37 29.28 11.26
CA ARG A 210 54.65 30.46 10.79
C ARG A 210 54.32 31.43 11.92
N LEU A 211 53.87 30.92 13.07
CA LEU A 211 53.58 31.71 14.26
C LEU A 211 54.86 32.28 14.89
N GLY A 212 56.02 31.65 14.65
CA GLY A 212 57.32 32.18 15.04
C GLY A 212 57.88 33.26 14.10
N ASP A 213 57.26 33.49 12.94
CA ASP A 213 57.65 34.56 12.01
C ASP A 213 56.97 35.89 12.39
N PRO A 214 57.73 36.95 12.75
CA PRO A 214 57.16 38.24 13.13
C PRO A 214 56.27 38.89 12.06
N ALA A 215 56.54 38.64 10.77
CA ALA A 215 55.71 39.18 9.69
C ALA A 215 54.31 38.55 9.69
N THR A 216 54.24 37.22 9.88
CA THR A 216 52.99 36.48 10.01
C THR A 216 52.21 36.93 11.25
N LEU A 217 52.86 37.04 12.43
CA LEU A 217 52.20 37.54 13.65
C LEU A 217 51.66 38.97 13.49
N LYS A 218 52.39 39.84 12.78
CA LYS A 218 51.93 41.21 12.52
C LYS A 218 50.69 41.23 11.64
N GLN A 219 50.66 40.39 10.59
CA GLN A 219 49.46 40.26 9.74
C GLN A 219 48.25 39.73 10.55
N MET A 220 48.46 38.77 11.45
CA MET A 220 47.39 38.24 12.29
C MET A 220 46.84 39.31 13.25
N GLY A 221 47.72 40.01 13.96
CA GLY A 221 47.32 41.11 14.84
C GLY A 221 46.56 42.21 14.10
N TYR A 222 46.97 42.52 12.87
CA TYR A 222 46.26 43.49 12.02
C TYR A 222 44.87 42.97 11.61
N ALA A 223 44.75 41.69 11.29
CA ALA A 223 43.46 41.07 10.99
C ALA A 223 42.53 41.08 12.22
N ASP A 224 43.05 40.84 13.43
CA ASP A 224 42.30 40.99 14.69
C ASP A 224 41.75 42.40 14.82
N ALA A 225 42.62 43.40 14.66
CA ALA A 225 42.25 44.81 14.79
C ALA A 225 41.16 45.24 13.79
N GLU A 226 41.24 44.77 12.54
CA GLU A 226 40.26 45.10 11.51
C GLU A 226 38.90 44.42 11.75
N ALA A 227 38.90 43.16 12.20
CA ALA A 227 37.68 42.49 12.61
C ALA A 227 37.05 43.18 13.85
N ILE A 228 37.88 43.64 14.79
CA ILE A 228 37.44 44.40 15.98
C ILE A 228 36.83 45.73 15.57
N ALA A 229 37.52 46.50 14.72
CA ALA A 229 37.05 47.80 14.27
C ALA A 229 35.73 47.72 13.51
N LYS A 230 35.52 46.62 12.75
CA LYS A 230 34.27 46.34 12.04
C LYS A 230 33.12 45.99 12.99
N GLN A 231 33.36 45.14 14.00
CA GLN A 231 32.31 44.67 14.90
C GLN A 231 31.97 45.69 16.00
N TRP A 232 32.98 46.39 16.52
CA TRP A 232 32.85 47.33 17.63
C TRP A 232 33.49 48.70 17.31
N PRO A 233 32.99 49.41 16.27
CA PRO A 233 33.47 50.74 15.89
C PRO A 233 33.16 51.79 16.96
N ASN A 234 33.65 53.02 16.79
CA ASN A 234 33.40 54.12 17.74
C ASN A 234 31.92 54.47 17.93
N SER A 235 31.07 54.14 16.97
CA SER A 235 29.61 54.30 17.04
C SER A 235 28.89 53.18 17.78
N TYR A 236 29.59 52.11 18.19
CA TYR A 236 28.98 51.00 18.90
C TYR A 236 28.38 51.47 20.23
N VAL A 237 27.17 50.99 20.51
CA VAL A 237 26.50 51.18 21.80
C VAL A 237 26.09 49.81 22.31
N LYS A 238 26.34 49.56 23.58
CA LYS A 238 26.06 48.28 24.23
C LYS A 238 24.54 48.07 24.34
N PRO A 239 24.00 46.91 23.92
CA PRO A 239 22.58 46.59 24.06
C PRO A 239 22.11 46.56 25.52
N ALA A 240 20.80 46.76 25.73
CA ALA A 240 20.18 46.66 27.05
C ALA A 240 20.36 45.26 27.66
N VAL A 241 20.72 45.22 28.94
CA VAL A 241 21.01 43.97 29.67
C VAL A 241 19.75 43.36 30.28
N SER A 242 19.78 42.03 30.48
CA SER A 242 18.72 41.26 31.13
C SER A 242 18.64 41.62 32.62
N VAL A 243 17.43 41.82 33.15
CA VAL A 243 17.19 42.15 34.56
C VAL A 243 16.97 40.86 35.37
N ARG A 244 17.52 40.79 36.59
CA ARG A 244 17.35 39.64 37.49
C ARG A 244 15.89 39.56 37.98
N PRO A 245 15.13 38.50 37.66
CA PRO A 245 13.77 38.36 38.17
C PRO A 245 13.74 38.11 39.69
N SER A 246 12.69 38.59 40.37
CA SER A 246 12.46 38.31 41.78
C SER A 246 12.13 36.82 41.98
N ARG A 247 12.64 36.19 43.04
CA ARG A 247 12.37 34.76 43.28
C ARG A 247 10.96 34.60 43.85
N ALA A 248 10.19 33.69 43.27
CA ALA A 248 8.93 33.24 43.86
C ALA A 248 9.18 32.66 45.27
N HIS A 249 8.29 32.93 46.21
CA HIS A 249 8.47 32.55 47.62
C HIS A 249 7.14 32.37 48.36
N TRP A 250 7.18 31.62 49.45
CA TRP A 250 6.07 31.52 50.40
C TRP A 250 6.01 32.77 51.28
N ALA A 251 4.80 33.28 51.49
CA ALA A 251 4.51 34.36 52.44
C ALA A 251 3.40 33.90 53.39
N GLN A 252 3.53 34.20 54.68
CA GLN A 252 2.54 33.82 55.70
C GLN A 252 2.07 35.05 56.47
N ASP A 253 0.78 35.10 56.75
CA ASP A 253 0.18 36.07 57.69
C ASP A 253 -0.77 35.35 58.68
N SER A 254 -1.50 36.12 59.49
CA SER A 254 -2.46 35.60 60.48
C SER A 254 -3.60 34.73 59.91
N ARG A 255 -3.88 34.82 58.61
CA ARG A 255 -4.93 34.05 57.92
C ARG A 255 -4.39 32.76 57.30
N GLY A 256 -3.10 32.70 56.97
CA GLY A 256 -2.48 31.50 56.42
C GLY A 256 -1.35 31.78 55.43
N TRP A 257 -1.08 30.78 54.59
CA TRP A 257 0.02 30.82 53.62
C TRP A 257 -0.45 31.27 52.24
N LYS A 258 0.36 32.09 51.57
CA LYS A 258 0.27 32.48 50.16
C LYS A 258 1.56 32.12 49.44
N TYR A 259 1.48 31.91 48.12
CA TYR A 259 2.68 31.79 47.29
C TYR A 259 2.77 32.98 46.34
N ILE A 260 3.84 33.76 46.49
CA ILE A 260 4.12 34.94 45.68
C ILE A 260 4.95 34.50 44.47
N LEU A 261 4.44 34.73 43.28
CA LEU A 261 5.06 34.43 41.99
C LEU A 261 6.21 35.41 41.69
N SER A 262 7.04 35.08 40.72
CA SER A 262 8.24 35.86 40.37
C SER A 262 7.95 37.27 39.84
N ASP A 263 6.71 37.53 39.42
CA ASP A 263 6.21 38.84 39.01
C ASP A 263 5.64 39.67 40.17
N GLY A 264 5.66 39.12 41.40
CA GLY A 264 5.15 39.76 42.62
C GLY A 264 3.66 39.52 42.91
N SER A 265 2.93 38.84 42.02
CA SER A 265 1.52 38.49 42.23
C SER A 265 1.36 37.24 43.12
N ALA A 266 0.20 37.05 43.75
CA ALA A 266 -0.10 35.83 44.51
C ALA A 266 -0.78 34.77 43.62
N ALA A 267 -0.46 33.49 43.85
CA ALA A 267 -1.21 32.39 43.25
C ALA A 267 -2.66 32.37 43.76
N THR A 268 -3.64 32.51 42.87
CA THR A 268 -5.08 32.58 43.22
C THR A 268 -5.90 31.65 42.33
N ASN A 269 -6.88 30.96 42.92
CA ASN A 269 -7.81 30.06 42.24
C ASN A 269 -7.15 29.02 41.30
N CYS A 270 -5.90 28.64 41.59
CA CYS A 270 -5.16 27.65 40.80
C CYS A 270 -4.59 26.50 41.65
N TRP A 271 -4.20 25.43 40.97
CA TRP A 271 -3.21 24.49 41.47
C TRP A 271 -1.82 25.02 41.14
N GLN A 272 -0.87 24.91 42.07
CA GLN A 272 0.51 25.33 41.87
C GLN A 272 1.46 24.23 42.37
N LYS A 273 2.40 23.82 41.52
CA LYS A 273 3.48 22.89 41.88
C LYS A 273 4.65 23.69 42.45
N ILE A 274 5.02 23.42 43.70
CA ILE A 274 6.06 24.13 44.45
C ILE A 274 6.96 23.08 45.10
N SER A 275 8.26 23.12 44.81
CA SER A 275 9.22 22.13 45.30
C SER A 275 8.74 20.67 45.08
N ASN A 276 8.20 20.42 43.89
CA ASN A 276 7.64 19.13 43.45
C ASN A 276 6.41 18.61 44.21
N ARG A 277 5.74 19.45 45.00
CA ARG A 277 4.45 19.14 45.67
C ARG A 277 3.37 20.04 45.11
N TRP A 278 2.15 19.52 44.96
CA TRP A 278 1.01 20.31 44.50
C TRP A 278 0.27 20.96 45.67
N TYR A 279 -0.13 22.21 45.49
CA TYR A 279 -0.91 22.99 46.45
C TYR A 279 -2.08 23.65 45.72
N ARG A 280 -3.22 23.80 46.38
CA ARG A 280 -4.39 24.50 45.82
C ARG A 280 -4.56 25.84 46.53
N PHE A 281 -4.76 26.92 45.78
CA PHE A 281 -4.97 28.27 46.34
C PHE A 281 -6.39 28.78 46.09
N GLY A 282 -7.04 29.31 47.12
CA GLY A 282 -8.36 29.94 47.04
C GLY A 282 -8.37 31.18 46.14
N ALA A 283 -9.57 31.72 45.88
CA ALA A 283 -9.73 32.96 45.10
C ALA A 283 -9.10 34.18 45.80
N ASP A 284 -8.98 34.13 47.12
CA ASP A 284 -8.32 35.12 48.00
C ASP A 284 -6.78 34.95 48.08
N GLY A 285 -6.25 33.93 47.40
CA GLY A 285 -4.83 33.63 47.28
C GLY A 285 -4.23 32.84 48.43
N TYR A 286 -5.04 32.40 49.40
CA TYR A 286 -4.57 31.56 50.50
C TYR A 286 -4.57 30.09 50.11
N MET A 287 -3.56 29.36 50.59
CA MET A 287 -3.43 27.92 50.42
C MET A 287 -4.58 27.20 51.12
N LEU A 288 -5.26 26.32 50.41
CA LEU A 288 -6.29 25.44 50.96
C LEU A 288 -5.64 24.28 51.72
N SER A 289 -6.37 23.71 52.69
CA SER A 289 -5.93 22.55 53.48
C SER A 289 -7.12 21.64 53.79
N GLY A 290 -6.86 20.39 54.18
CA GLY A 290 -7.91 19.42 54.49
C GLY A 290 -8.67 18.87 53.26
N GLU A 291 -9.90 18.41 53.47
CA GLU A 291 -10.74 17.88 52.40
C GLU A 291 -11.35 18.99 51.56
N ILE A 292 -11.23 18.88 50.24
CA ILE A 292 -11.85 19.82 49.30
C ILE A 292 -12.55 19.08 48.16
N THR A 293 -13.57 19.72 47.59
CA THR A 293 -14.26 19.24 46.39
C THR A 293 -14.12 20.27 45.29
N LEU A 294 -13.63 19.85 44.13
CA LEU A 294 -13.45 20.70 42.95
C LEU A 294 -14.08 20.01 41.74
N GLY A 295 -15.09 20.63 41.12
CA GLY A 295 -15.75 20.08 39.94
C GLY A 295 -16.31 18.66 40.14
N GLY A 296 -16.71 18.31 41.36
CA GLY A 296 -17.21 16.97 41.73
C GLY A 296 -16.12 15.96 42.13
N ALA A 297 -14.84 16.27 41.95
CA ALA A 297 -13.74 15.43 42.43
C ALA A 297 -13.33 15.80 43.86
N HIS A 298 -13.09 14.79 44.70
CA HIS A 298 -12.66 14.96 46.09
C HIS A 298 -11.15 14.85 46.21
N TYR A 299 -10.52 15.77 46.94
CA TYR A 299 -9.08 15.79 47.20
C TYR A 299 -8.84 15.87 48.70
N LEU A 300 -7.70 15.34 49.14
CA LEU A 300 -7.19 15.52 50.48
C LEU A 300 -5.90 16.33 50.40
N LEU A 301 -5.85 17.45 51.13
CA LEU A 301 -4.66 18.27 51.30
C LEU A 301 -4.13 18.10 52.72
N GLY A 302 -2.82 18.29 52.90
CA GLY A 302 -2.18 18.35 54.22
C GLY A 302 -2.83 19.42 55.12
N GLY A 303 -2.51 19.37 56.42
CA GLY A 303 -3.06 20.31 57.41
C GLY A 303 -2.66 21.78 57.13
N PRO A 304 -3.14 22.74 57.95
CA PRO A 304 -2.96 24.17 57.71
C PRO A 304 -1.50 24.66 57.56
N SER A 305 -0.53 23.90 58.07
CA SER A 305 0.91 24.17 57.95
C SER A 305 1.63 23.40 56.83
N ASP A 306 0.94 22.47 56.14
CA ASP A 306 1.49 21.67 55.04
C ASP A 306 0.73 21.96 53.74
N GLY A 307 -0.59 21.70 53.68
CA GLY A 307 -1.46 21.99 52.53
C GLY A 307 -1.13 21.29 51.21
N ALA A 308 -0.10 20.43 51.18
CA ALA A 308 0.27 19.68 50.01
C ALA A 308 -0.79 18.61 49.67
N MET A 309 -1.02 18.39 48.39
CA MET A 309 -1.92 17.34 47.90
C MET A 309 -1.44 15.96 48.33
N VAL A 310 -2.34 15.21 48.96
CA VAL A 310 -2.12 13.82 49.35
C VAL A 310 -2.40 12.91 48.15
N THR A 311 -1.54 11.91 47.95
CA THR A 311 -1.61 10.94 46.85
C THR A 311 -1.39 9.54 47.37
N GLY A 312 -1.89 8.53 46.67
CA GLY A 312 -1.75 7.13 47.03
C GLY A 312 -2.74 6.65 48.10
N TRP A 313 -2.41 5.52 48.72
CA TRP A 313 -3.24 4.88 49.74
C TRP A 313 -3.19 5.60 51.07
N VAL A 314 -4.37 5.91 51.62
CA VAL A 314 -4.53 6.60 52.91
C VAL A 314 -5.50 5.81 53.78
N TRP A 315 -5.06 5.41 54.97
CA TRP A 315 -5.92 4.82 56.00
C TRP A 315 -6.55 5.91 56.85
N ARG A 316 -7.89 5.99 56.84
CA ARG A 316 -8.63 6.98 57.61
C ARG A 316 -10.05 6.51 57.90
N ASN A 317 -10.60 6.90 59.05
CA ASN A 317 -11.97 6.56 59.44
C ASN A 317 -12.30 5.06 59.34
N GLY A 318 -11.32 4.20 59.65
CA GLY A 318 -11.46 2.74 59.63
C GLY A 318 -11.46 2.10 58.24
N ALA A 319 -11.08 2.81 57.18
CA ALA A 319 -11.00 2.26 55.83
C ALA A 319 -9.81 2.80 55.04
N TRP A 320 -9.38 2.04 54.02
CA TRP A 320 -8.43 2.50 53.01
C TRP A 320 -9.14 3.29 51.91
N TYR A 321 -8.53 4.39 51.51
CA TYR A 321 -8.90 5.24 50.39
C TYR A 321 -7.71 5.36 49.44
N TYR A 322 -7.95 5.50 48.15
CA TYR A 322 -6.90 5.74 47.17
C TYR A 322 -7.06 7.11 46.51
N TYR A 323 -6.09 7.98 46.69
CA TYR A 323 -5.98 9.25 45.98
C TYR A 323 -5.05 9.06 44.79
N GLY A 324 -5.41 9.62 43.64
CA GLY A 324 -4.65 9.48 42.40
C GLY A 324 -3.16 9.83 42.53
N GLY A 325 -2.40 9.50 41.49
CA GLY A 325 -0.95 9.70 41.47
C GLY A 325 -0.49 11.17 41.61
N PRO A 326 0.83 11.42 41.54
CA PRO A 326 1.45 12.71 41.85
C PRO A 326 0.87 13.94 41.14
N ASP A 327 0.23 13.79 39.97
CA ASP A 327 -0.37 14.89 39.21
C ASP A 327 -1.91 14.79 39.08
N ASP A 328 -2.53 13.86 39.80
CA ASP A 328 -3.99 13.63 39.81
C ASP A 328 -4.58 13.92 41.20
N GLY A 329 -4.15 13.18 42.24
CA GLY A 329 -4.57 13.39 43.63
C GLY A 329 -6.06 13.32 43.94
N ALA A 330 -6.94 13.08 42.95
CA ALA A 330 -8.36 12.89 43.18
C ALA A 330 -8.63 11.52 43.81
N MET A 331 -9.52 11.48 44.81
CA MET A 331 -9.99 10.24 45.42
C MET A 331 -10.68 9.36 44.37
N LYS A 332 -10.25 8.11 44.26
CA LYS A 332 -10.82 7.14 43.34
C LYS A 332 -12.04 6.45 43.95
N THR A 333 -13.00 6.18 43.08
CA THR A 333 -14.16 5.32 43.29
C THR A 333 -14.16 4.27 42.18
N ASN A 334 -14.87 3.16 42.37
CA ASN A 334 -14.88 2.00 41.49
C ASN A 334 -13.48 1.40 41.30
N TRP A 335 -13.18 0.86 40.11
CA TRP A 335 -11.91 0.22 39.82
C TRP A 335 -10.75 1.21 39.79
N ALA A 336 -9.69 0.92 40.56
CA ALA A 336 -8.43 1.64 40.51
C ALA A 336 -7.26 0.66 40.33
N TYR A 337 -6.24 1.10 39.59
CA TYR A 337 -5.03 0.31 39.34
C TYR A 337 -3.81 0.91 40.04
N ASP A 338 -3.13 0.09 40.84
CA ASP A 338 -1.87 0.41 41.52
C ASP A 338 -1.03 -0.87 41.74
N GLY A 339 -0.27 -1.29 40.72
CA GLY A 339 0.44 -2.59 40.72
C GLY A 339 -0.51 -3.82 40.75
N GLY A 340 -1.80 -3.58 40.63
CA GLY A 340 -2.90 -4.53 40.72
C GLY A 340 -4.23 -3.78 40.74
N TRP A 341 -5.32 -4.49 40.47
CA TRP A 341 -6.67 -3.90 40.51
C TRP A 341 -7.24 -3.92 41.92
N TYR A 342 -7.90 -2.84 42.30
CA TYR A 342 -8.63 -2.67 43.55
C TYR A 342 -10.01 -2.12 43.23
N TYR A 343 -11.00 -2.39 44.07
CA TYR A 343 -12.33 -1.82 43.94
C TYR A 343 -12.66 -0.93 45.13
N LEU A 344 -12.95 0.34 44.85
CA LEU A 344 -13.32 1.37 45.81
C LEU A 344 -14.84 1.57 45.68
N GLY A 345 -15.58 1.62 46.78
CA GLY A 345 -17.01 1.95 46.71
C GLY A 345 -17.26 3.37 46.22
N ASN A 346 -18.53 3.72 45.98
CA ASN A 346 -18.93 5.10 45.67
C ASN A 346 -18.57 6.08 46.79
N ASP A 347 -18.40 5.57 48.02
CA ASP A 347 -17.91 6.29 49.20
C ASP A 347 -16.37 6.39 49.27
N GLY A 348 -15.65 5.87 48.27
CA GLY A 348 -14.19 5.85 48.20
C GLY A 348 -13.51 4.77 49.04
N ARG A 349 -14.27 3.99 49.81
CA ARG A 349 -13.72 2.95 50.69
C ARG A 349 -13.33 1.71 49.89
N MET A 350 -12.11 1.23 50.08
CA MET A 350 -11.63 -0.01 49.49
C MET A 350 -12.45 -1.22 49.96
N ARG A 351 -12.81 -2.09 49.01
CA ARG A 351 -13.53 -3.34 49.27
C ARG A 351 -12.55 -4.52 49.36
N THR A 352 -12.94 -5.52 50.15
CA THR A 352 -12.26 -6.82 50.31
C THR A 352 -13.31 -7.93 50.25
N GLY A 353 -12.90 -9.16 49.91
CA GLY A 353 -13.79 -10.31 49.75
C GLY A 353 -14.53 -10.31 48.41
N TRP A 354 -15.70 -10.94 48.36
CA TRP A 354 -16.54 -10.97 47.17
C TRP A 354 -17.13 -9.59 46.89
N VAL A 355 -17.01 -9.13 45.65
CA VAL A 355 -17.68 -7.93 45.16
C VAL A 355 -18.34 -8.24 43.81
N GLN A 356 -19.55 -7.75 43.63
CA GLN A 356 -20.28 -7.88 42.37
C GLN A 356 -20.37 -6.51 41.69
N VAL A 357 -19.86 -6.42 40.45
CA VAL A 357 -19.86 -5.21 39.62
C VAL A 357 -20.49 -5.58 38.29
N ASP A 358 -21.55 -4.87 37.89
CA ASP A 358 -22.27 -5.11 36.63
C ASP A 358 -22.62 -6.59 36.39
N SER A 359 -23.12 -7.25 37.44
CA SER A 359 -23.46 -8.68 37.49
C SER A 359 -22.28 -9.66 37.45
N VAL A 360 -21.03 -9.19 37.40
CA VAL A 360 -19.84 -10.04 37.43
C VAL A 360 -19.24 -10.06 38.84
N CYS A 361 -18.93 -11.25 39.35
CA CYS A 361 -18.32 -11.42 40.65
C CYS A 361 -16.79 -11.42 40.55
N TYR A 362 -16.14 -10.75 41.51
CA TYR A 362 -14.68 -10.68 41.68
C TYR A 362 -14.32 -10.96 43.13
N TRP A 363 -13.11 -11.44 43.37
CA TRP A 363 -12.56 -11.58 44.72
C TRP A 363 -11.42 -10.60 44.94
N LEU A 364 -11.51 -9.82 46.01
CA LEU A 364 -10.46 -8.91 46.48
C LEU A 364 -9.84 -9.54 47.73
N ASN A 365 -8.52 -9.73 47.74
CA ASN A 365 -7.85 -10.35 48.88
C ASN A 365 -7.83 -9.43 50.12
N GLY A 366 -7.18 -9.86 51.21
CA GLY A 366 -7.09 -9.08 52.45
C GLY A 366 -6.41 -7.71 52.31
N SER A 367 -5.59 -7.49 51.27
CA SER A 367 -5.02 -6.19 50.94
C SER A 367 -5.87 -5.39 49.95
N GLY A 368 -7.04 -5.90 49.56
CA GLY A 368 -7.95 -5.31 48.55
C GLY A 368 -7.55 -5.58 47.10
N ARG A 369 -6.44 -6.28 46.85
CA ARG A 369 -5.98 -6.58 45.50
C ARG A 369 -6.84 -7.69 44.89
N MET A 370 -7.32 -7.47 43.67
CA MET A 370 -8.11 -8.42 42.92
C MET A 370 -7.30 -9.70 42.65
N ALA A 371 -7.89 -10.84 43.00
CA ALA A 371 -7.33 -12.15 42.72
C ALA A 371 -7.63 -12.57 41.27
N THR A 372 -6.71 -13.35 40.72
CA THR A 372 -6.87 -14.05 39.44
C THR A 372 -6.40 -15.50 39.62
N GLY A 373 -6.86 -16.39 38.75
CA GLY A 373 -6.56 -17.82 38.81
C GLY A 373 -7.42 -18.58 39.82
N TRP A 374 -6.89 -19.70 40.31
CA TRP A 374 -7.56 -20.54 41.29
C TRP A 374 -7.60 -19.89 42.67
N LEU A 375 -8.79 -19.78 43.24
CA LEU A 375 -9.05 -19.31 44.59
C LEU A 375 -9.65 -20.45 45.41
N SER A 376 -9.02 -20.76 46.55
CA SER A 376 -9.56 -21.70 47.52
C SER A 376 -10.12 -20.95 48.72
N LEU A 377 -11.40 -21.16 49.03
CA LEU A 377 -12.06 -20.66 50.22
C LEU A 377 -12.63 -21.85 50.99
N GLY A 378 -11.92 -22.28 52.04
CA GLY A 378 -12.26 -23.50 52.78
C GLY A 378 -12.07 -24.74 51.91
N SER A 379 -13.13 -25.54 51.73
CA SER A 379 -13.12 -26.73 50.87
C SER A 379 -13.58 -26.46 49.43
N THR A 380 -13.91 -25.21 49.10
CA THR A 380 -14.50 -24.84 47.79
C THR A 380 -13.48 -24.08 46.95
N TRP A 381 -13.36 -24.48 45.69
CA TRP A 381 -12.49 -23.83 44.71
C TRP A 381 -13.31 -23.00 43.73
N TYR A 382 -12.76 -21.85 43.34
CA TYR A 382 -13.31 -20.92 42.37
C TYR A 382 -12.24 -20.59 41.34
N TRP A 383 -12.66 -20.24 40.13
CA TRP A 383 -11.75 -19.74 39.11
C TRP A 383 -12.07 -18.28 38.79
N LEU A 384 -11.05 -17.44 38.89
CA LEU A 384 -11.08 -16.04 38.50
C LEU A 384 -10.27 -15.94 37.21
N ASP A 385 -10.84 -15.39 36.16
CA ASP A 385 -10.16 -15.26 34.87
C ASP A 385 -8.80 -14.55 35.02
N LEU A 386 -7.78 -15.05 34.31
CA LEU A 386 -6.41 -14.56 34.49
C LEU A 386 -6.21 -13.11 34.04
N ASN A 387 -7.04 -12.62 33.12
CA ASN A 387 -6.91 -11.28 32.57
C ASN A 387 -7.85 -10.29 33.26
N SER A 388 -9.10 -10.71 33.48
CA SER A 388 -10.17 -9.84 33.97
C SER A 388 -10.47 -10.01 35.46
N GLY A 389 -10.09 -11.12 36.09
CA GLY A 389 -10.49 -11.47 37.45
C GLY A 389 -11.96 -11.87 37.61
N ALA A 390 -12.72 -11.92 36.51
CA ALA A 390 -14.12 -12.33 36.51
C ALA A 390 -14.24 -13.79 36.97
N MET A 391 -15.12 -14.06 37.93
CA MET A 391 -15.39 -15.41 38.40
C MET A 391 -16.12 -16.22 37.33
N ALA A 392 -15.63 -17.42 37.05
CA ALA A 392 -16.36 -18.40 36.25
C ALA A 392 -17.55 -18.95 37.05
N GLU A 393 -18.73 -18.96 36.43
CA GLU A 393 -19.95 -19.50 37.03
C GLU A 393 -20.87 -20.11 35.99
N ASN A 394 -21.74 -21.02 36.46
CA ASN A 394 -22.84 -21.61 35.71
C ASN A 394 -22.47 -22.13 34.31
N GLY A 395 -21.37 -22.87 34.21
CA GLY A 395 -20.85 -23.31 32.92
C GLY A 395 -19.38 -23.70 32.98
N THR A 396 -18.68 -23.49 31.87
CA THR A 396 -17.29 -23.93 31.73
C THR A 396 -16.33 -22.76 31.52
N ALA A 397 -15.13 -22.88 32.07
CA ALA A 397 -14.02 -21.96 31.84
C ALA A 397 -12.72 -22.74 31.59
N VAL A 398 -11.80 -22.13 30.85
CA VAL A 398 -10.47 -22.71 30.60
C VAL A 398 -9.51 -22.22 31.69
N CYS A 399 -9.15 -23.12 32.59
CA CYS A 399 -8.32 -22.86 33.76
C CYS A 399 -6.94 -23.44 33.51
N HIS A 400 -5.94 -22.59 33.24
CA HIS A 400 -4.58 -23.01 32.86
C HIS A 400 -4.55 -24.08 31.74
N GLY A 401 -5.36 -23.88 30.69
CA GLY A 401 -5.46 -24.81 29.57
C GLY A 401 -6.37 -26.01 29.79
N VAL A 402 -6.98 -26.14 30.98
CA VAL A 402 -7.93 -27.21 31.31
C VAL A 402 -9.36 -26.66 31.38
N ARG A 403 -10.26 -27.13 30.51
CA ARG A 403 -11.67 -26.77 30.60
C ARG A 403 -12.29 -27.44 31.84
N SER A 404 -12.76 -26.61 32.77
CA SER A 404 -13.35 -26.99 34.06
C SER A 404 -14.80 -26.53 34.14
N LEU A 405 -15.59 -27.15 35.03
CA LEU A 405 -17.02 -26.88 35.20
C LEU A 405 -17.29 -26.17 36.54
N PHE A 406 -18.21 -25.21 36.52
CA PHE A 406 -18.58 -24.39 37.68
C PHE A 406 -20.09 -24.33 37.84
N ASN A 407 -20.58 -24.45 39.08
CA ASN A 407 -22.01 -24.36 39.39
C ASN A 407 -22.50 -22.88 39.38
N GLY A 408 -23.78 -22.67 39.66
CA GLY A 408 -24.39 -21.33 39.70
C GLY A 408 -23.84 -20.38 40.77
N SER A 409 -23.08 -20.86 41.76
CA SER A 409 -22.38 -20.03 42.75
C SER A 409 -20.89 -19.83 42.41
N GLY A 410 -20.44 -20.27 41.23
CA GLY A 410 -19.04 -20.24 40.80
C GLY A 410 -18.14 -21.30 41.44
N ALA A 411 -18.71 -22.23 42.22
CA ALA A 411 -17.92 -23.31 42.81
C ALA A 411 -17.55 -24.35 41.74
N TRP A 412 -16.28 -24.71 41.72
CA TRP A 412 -15.73 -25.74 40.83
C TRP A 412 -16.32 -27.11 41.13
N ILE A 413 -16.71 -27.82 40.07
CA ILE A 413 -17.23 -29.18 40.12
C ILE A 413 -16.13 -30.13 39.65
N SER A 414 -15.74 -31.06 40.52
CA SER A 414 -14.72 -32.08 40.26
C SER A 414 -15.32 -33.48 40.10
N GLY A 415 -14.46 -34.42 39.68
CA GLY A 415 -14.75 -35.85 39.55
C GLY A 415 -15.47 -36.24 38.27
N SER A 416 -15.31 -37.51 37.87
CA SER A 416 -15.82 -38.03 36.61
C SER A 416 -17.35 -38.18 36.56
N GLY A 417 -17.89 -38.18 35.34
CA GLY A 417 -19.27 -38.53 35.03
C GLY A 417 -20.11 -37.36 34.54
N TRP A 418 -21.39 -37.65 34.29
CA TRP A 418 -22.37 -36.65 33.85
C TRP A 418 -22.70 -35.63 34.95
N ARG A 419 -22.82 -34.37 34.56
CA ARG A 419 -23.20 -33.23 35.40
C ARG A 419 -24.22 -32.37 34.67
N GLN A 420 -25.30 -32.01 35.35
CA GLN A 420 -26.35 -31.16 34.78
C GLN A 420 -26.27 -29.75 35.37
N LEU A 421 -26.24 -28.74 34.51
CA LEU A 421 -26.36 -27.32 34.87
C LEU A 421 -27.55 -26.73 34.10
N GLY A 422 -28.66 -26.46 34.81
CA GLY A 422 -29.93 -26.11 34.17
C GLY A 422 -30.39 -27.19 33.19
N ASN A 423 -30.64 -26.82 31.94
CA ASN A 423 -31.04 -27.75 30.88
C ASN A 423 -29.87 -28.37 30.10
N ARG A 424 -28.62 -28.10 30.53
CA ARG A 424 -27.42 -28.53 29.80
C ARG A 424 -26.72 -29.65 30.56
N TRP A 425 -26.25 -30.65 29.82
CA TRP A 425 -25.48 -31.76 30.34
C TRP A 425 -24.03 -31.64 29.92
N PHE A 426 -23.10 -31.93 30.82
CA PHE A 426 -21.66 -31.95 30.60
C PHE A 426 -21.13 -33.28 31.09
N TYR A 427 -20.09 -33.81 30.44
CA TYR A 427 -19.39 -34.99 30.92
C TYR A 427 -18.01 -34.61 31.43
N LEU A 428 -17.67 -35.02 32.65
CA LEU A 428 -16.34 -34.86 33.22
C LEU A 428 -15.53 -36.15 33.05
N SER A 429 -14.36 -36.05 32.43
CA SER A 429 -13.35 -37.10 32.36
C SER A 429 -12.25 -36.78 33.36
N GLY A 430 -12.33 -37.36 34.56
CA GLY A 430 -11.64 -36.83 35.74
C GLY A 430 -12.23 -35.47 36.09
N ASP A 431 -11.37 -34.46 36.23
CA ASP A 431 -11.79 -33.08 36.50
C ASP A 431 -11.94 -32.21 35.24
N ARG A 432 -11.81 -32.82 34.06
CA ARG A 432 -11.80 -32.11 32.77
C ARG A 432 -13.16 -32.26 32.09
N VAL A 433 -13.71 -31.16 31.61
CA VAL A 433 -14.89 -31.19 30.75
C VAL A 433 -14.52 -31.81 29.41
N ALA A 434 -15.21 -32.89 29.04
CA ALA A 434 -15.07 -33.53 27.75
C ALA A 434 -15.67 -32.66 26.63
N THR A 435 -15.02 -32.68 25.47
CA THR A 435 -15.47 -32.02 24.23
C THR A 435 -15.28 -32.97 23.06
N GLY A 436 -16.07 -32.83 22.01
CA GLY A 436 -16.05 -33.69 20.84
C GLY A 436 -16.83 -34.99 21.04
N TRP A 437 -16.48 -36.02 20.27
CA TRP A 437 -17.10 -37.34 20.37
C TRP A 437 -16.67 -38.06 21.65
N LEU A 438 -17.64 -38.52 22.42
CA LEU A 438 -17.44 -39.32 23.63
C LEU A 438 -18.13 -40.67 23.47
N ASN A 439 -17.39 -41.75 23.68
CA ASN A 439 -17.93 -43.11 23.71
C ASN A 439 -18.01 -43.61 25.17
N LEU A 440 -19.22 -43.90 25.64
CA LEU A 440 -19.48 -44.50 26.94
C LEU A 440 -20.20 -45.83 26.74
N GLY A 441 -19.50 -46.93 26.96
CA GLY A 441 -20.12 -48.27 26.89
C GLY A 441 -20.75 -48.62 25.54
N GLY A 442 -20.25 -48.06 24.43
CA GLY A 442 -20.77 -48.27 23.08
C GLY A 442 -21.77 -47.22 22.61
N ALA A 443 -22.27 -46.36 23.50
CA ALA A 443 -23.09 -45.20 23.14
C ALA A 443 -22.19 -43.99 22.85
N TRP A 444 -22.44 -43.34 21.72
CA TRP A 444 -21.70 -42.15 21.30
C TRP A 444 -22.48 -40.88 21.63
N TYR A 445 -21.79 -39.86 22.13
CA TYR A 445 -22.34 -38.54 22.45
C TYR A 445 -21.48 -37.48 21.78
N TRP A 446 -22.09 -36.36 21.41
CA TRP A 446 -21.36 -35.19 20.93
C TRP A 446 -21.38 -34.09 21.99
N LEU A 447 -20.21 -33.70 22.47
CA LEU A 447 -20.03 -32.59 23.40
C LEU A 447 -19.52 -31.39 22.59
N ALA A 448 -20.27 -30.29 22.59
CA ALA A 448 -19.92 -29.08 21.86
C ALA A 448 -18.59 -28.46 22.35
N GLY A 449 -18.11 -27.41 21.68
CA GLY A 449 -16.83 -26.76 22.02
C GLY A 449 -16.75 -26.19 23.44
N ASP A 450 -17.89 -25.87 24.05
CA ASP A 450 -18.01 -25.45 25.44
C ASP A 450 -18.26 -26.62 26.42
N GLY A 451 -18.35 -27.84 25.91
CA GLY A 451 -18.53 -29.08 26.64
C GLY A 451 -19.98 -29.52 26.84
N ALA A 452 -20.96 -28.74 26.41
CA ALA A 452 -22.35 -29.15 26.55
C ALA A 452 -22.71 -30.26 25.55
N MET A 453 -23.40 -31.27 26.03
CA MET A 453 -23.92 -32.38 25.24
C MET A 453 -24.99 -31.87 24.28
N ALA A 454 -24.80 -32.18 23.00
CA ALA A 454 -25.77 -31.92 21.96
C ALA A 454 -26.91 -32.96 21.98
N THR A 455 -28.07 -32.53 21.51
CA THR A 455 -29.29 -33.35 21.38
C THR A 455 -29.96 -33.00 20.07
N GLY A 456 -30.71 -33.94 19.49
CA GLY A 456 -31.37 -33.79 18.19
C GLY A 456 -30.38 -33.77 17.01
N TRP A 457 -30.83 -33.20 15.89
CA TRP A 457 -30.01 -33.04 14.70
C TRP A 457 -28.81 -32.12 14.95
N THR A 458 -27.60 -32.65 14.81
CA THR A 458 -26.36 -31.90 15.00
C THR A 458 -25.44 -32.10 13.81
N TRP A 459 -24.97 -31.00 13.21
CA TRP A 459 -24.00 -31.02 12.13
C TRP A 459 -22.58 -31.07 12.71
N VAL A 460 -21.86 -32.16 12.45
CA VAL A 460 -20.51 -32.39 12.98
C VAL A 460 -19.56 -32.71 11.82
N GLY A 461 -18.53 -31.88 11.66
CA GLY A 461 -17.64 -31.97 10.49
C GLY A 461 -18.42 -31.65 9.22
N ASN A 462 -18.72 -32.67 8.43
CA ASN A 462 -19.42 -32.56 7.14
C ASN A 462 -20.64 -33.49 7.04
N ALA A 463 -21.24 -33.90 8.16
CA ALA A 463 -22.42 -34.75 8.17
C ALA A 463 -23.39 -34.39 9.29
N TRP A 464 -24.68 -34.65 9.07
CA TRP A 464 -25.70 -34.60 10.10
C TRP A 464 -25.68 -35.89 10.91
N TYR A 465 -25.81 -35.76 12.23
CA TYR A 465 -25.99 -36.86 13.17
C TYR A 465 -27.25 -36.59 13.97
N TYR A 466 -28.00 -37.64 14.30
CA TYR A 466 -29.10 -37.50 15.24
C TYR A 466 -28.67 -37.99 16.62
N LEU A 467 -28.53 -37.05 17.54
CA LEU A 467 -28.27 -37.30 18.95
C LEU A 467 -29.62 -37.41 19.64
N GLY A 468 -29.80 -38.34 20.57
CA GLY A 468 -31.07 -38.52 21.29
C GLY A 468 -31.63 -37.20 21.85
N GLY A 469 -32.93 -37.21 22.16
CA GLY A 469 -33.62 -36.03 22.70
C GLY A 469 -33.07 -35.57 24.05
N GLN A 470 -33.72 -34.55 24.65
CA GLN A 470 -33.30 -34.00 25.94
C GLN A 470 -33.18 -35.09 27.01
N GLY A 471 -31.98 -35.23 27.59
CA GLY A 471 -31.68 -36.24 28.62
C GLY A 471 -31.21 -37.61 28.08
N ASP A 472 -31.29 -37.87 26.77
CA ASP A 472 -30.70 -39.05 26.12
C ASP A 472 -29.36 -38.68 25.48
N GLY A 473 -29.36 -37.83 24.44
CA GLY A 473 -28.14 -37.37 23.75
C GLY A 473 -27.32 -38.46 23.03
N ALA A 474 -27.66 -39.74 23.16
CA ALA A 474 -26.95 -40.81 22.48
C ALA A 474 -27.21 -40.80 20.96
N MET A 475 -26.15 -40.87 20.18
CA MET A 475 -26.16 -40.92 18.72
C MET A 475 -26.93 -42.15 18.23
N LYS A 476 -27.84 -41.96 17.28
CA LYS A 476 -28.59 -43.04 16.65
C LYS A 476 -27.97 -43.47 15.31
N THR A 477 -28.15 -44.73 14.97
CA THR A 477 -27.75 -45.34 13.69
C THR A 477 -28.96 -46.09 13.10
N GLY A 478 -28.91 -46.43 11.81
CA GLY A 478 -30.00 -47.10 11.11
C GLY A 478 -31.20 -46.17 10.83
N TRP A 479 -32.39 -46.77 10.71
CA TRP A 479 -33.63 -46.04 10.50
C TRP A 479 -34.07 -45.32 11.78
N ILE A 480 -34.35 -44.03 11.67
CA ILE A 480 -34.87 -43.20 12.76
C ILE A 480 -36.11 -42.45 12.30
N LEU A 481 -37.08 -42.31 13.20
CA LEU A 481 -38.30 -41.54 12.97
C LEU A 481 -38.24 -40.26 13.80
N VAL A 482 -38.23 -39.11 13.12
CA VAL A 482 -38.19 -37.78 13.73
C VAL A 482 -39.27 -36.92 13.08
N ASP A 483 -40.15 -36.33 13.88
CA ASP A 483 -41.25 -35.48 13.42
C ASP A 483 -42.08 -36.11 12.28
N ASN A 484 -42.46 -37.38 12.44
CA ASN A 484 -43.20 -38.20 11.46
C ASN A 484 -42.49 -38.43 10.12
N LYS A 485 -41.17 -38.19 10.03
CA LYS A 485 -40.35 -38.49 8.86
C LYS A 485 -39.29 -39.51 9.19
N TRP A 486 -39.11 -40.49 8.30
CA TRP A 486 -38.04 -41.47 8.41
C TRP A 486 -36.74 -40.92 7.84
N TYR A 487 -35.63 -41.20 8.50
CA TYR A 487 -34.28 -40.89 8.06
C TYR A 487 -33.41 -42.12 8.23
N TYR A 488 -32.29 -42.20 7.52
CA TYR A 488 -31.34 -43.30 7.68
C TYR A 488 -29.94 -42.77 7.98
N CYS A 489 -29.40 -43.21 9.11
CA CYS A 489 -28.03 -42.97 9.52
C CYS A 489 -27.19 -44.22 9.27
N ASN A 490 -26.01 -44.07 8.68
CA ASN A 490 -25.10 -45.21 8.47
C ASN A 490 -24.51 -45.73 9.79
N ALA A 491 -23.61 -46.72 9.72
CA ALA A 491 -22.96 -47.30 10.90
C ALA A 491 -22.11 -46.30 11.71
N SER A 492 -21.63 -45.21 11.09
CA SER A 492 -20.94 -44.13 11.81
C SER A 492 -21.90 -43.11 12.43
N GLY A 493 -23.21 -43.23 12.19
CA GLY A 493 -24.24 -42.29 12.63
C GLY A 493 -24.50 -41.14 11.67
N ALA A 494 -23.76 -41.05 10.57
CA ALA A 494 -23.94 -39.98 9.58
C ALA A 494 -25.24 -40.22 8.81
N MET A 495 -26.10 -39.21 8.79
CA MET A 495 -27.33 -39.19 8.01
C MET A 495 -27.00 -39.24 6.52
N LEU A 496 -27.68 -40.13 5.80
CA LEU A 496 -27.52 -40.29 4.37
C LEU A 496 -28.59 -39.51 3.60
N THR A 497 -28.28 -39.20 2.34
CA THR A 497 -29.18 -38.60 1.36
C THR A 497 -29.11 -39.41 0.05
N GLY A 498 -30.08 -39.24 -0.85
CA GLY A 498 -30.11 -39.93 -2.14
C GLY A 498 -30.47 -41.42 -2.03
N TRP A 499 -30.09 -42.20 -3.05
CA TRP A 499 -30.41 -43.62 -3.14
C TRP A 499 -29.59 -44.47 -2.15
N GLN A 500 -30.27 -45.28 -1.34
CA GLN A 500 -29.67 -46.15 -0.33
C GLN A 500 -30.19 -47.57 -0.45
N TRP A 501 -29.28 -48.55 -0.53
CA TRP A 501 -29.61 -49.98 -0.50
C TRP A 501 -29.57 -50.49 0.94
N VAL A 502 -30.74 -50.78 1.52
CA VAL A 502 -30.88 -51.18 2.92
C VAL A 502 -31.81 -52.38 3.01
N GLY A 503 -31.41 -53.46 3.68
CA GLY A 503 -32.29 -54.61 3.92
C GLY A 503 -32.92 -55.21 2.65
N ASN A 504 -32.14 -55.33 1.56
CA ASN A 504 -32.56 -55.85 0.25
C ASN A 504 -33.58 -55.00 -0.53
N ALA A 505 -33.68 -53.71 -0.25
CA ALA A 505 -34.46 -52.77 -1.05
C ALA A 505 -33.75 -51.43 -1.24
N TRP A 506 -34.06 -50.74 -2.34
CA TRP A 506 -33.62 -49.36 -2.57
C TRP A 506 -34.60 -48.41 -1.91
N TYR A 507 -34.07 -47.41 -1.22
CA TYR A 507 -34.82 -46.30 -0.64
C TYR A 507 -34.24 -44.99 -1.18
N LEU A 508 -35.08 -43.97 -1.30
CA LEU A 508 -34.66 -42.64 -1.70
C LEU A 508 -34.81 -41.68 -0.54
N LEU A 509 -33.72 -41.08 -0.10
CA LEU A 509 -33.71 -40.02 0.91
C LEU A 509 -33.57 -38.67 0.22
N GLY A 510 -34.39 -37.70 0.61
CA GLY A 510 -34.35 -36.33 0.11
C GLY A 510 -33.03 -35.63 0.43
N SER A 511 -32.88 -34.41 -0.08
CA SER A 511 -31.72 -33.56 0.26
C SER A 511 -31.71 -33.12 1.73
N ASP A 512 -32.87 -33.11 2.38
CA ASP A 512 -33.03 -32.93 3.83
C ASP A 512 -32.84 -34.24 4.62
N GLY A 513 -32.57 -35.36 3.94
CA GLY A 513 -32.42 -36.70 4.50
C GLY A 513 -33.72 -37.47 4.74
N ALA A 514 -34.88 -36.83 4.57
CA ALA A 514 -36.16 -37.49 4.80
C ALA A 514 -36.45 -38.54 3.72
N MET A 515 -36.89 -39.72 4.12
CA MET A 515 -37.26 -40.80 3.22
C MET A 515 -38.48 -40.40 2.39
N LEU A 516 -38.35 -40.56 1.07
CA LEU A 516 -39.39 -40.26 0.11
C LEU A 516 -40.28 -41.49 -0.16
N THR A 517 -41.54 -41.23 -0.45
CA THR A 517 -42.55 -42.22 -0.86
C THR A 517 -43.26 -41.74 -2.13
N GLY A 518 -44.01 -42.62 -2.78
CA GLY A 518 -44.80 -42.33 -3.99
C GLY A 518 -43.96 -42.18 -5.26
N TRP A 519 -44.51 -41.47 -6.24
CA TRP A 519 -43.87 -41.21 -7.54
C TRP A 519 -42.72 -40.21 -7.40
N GLN A 520 -41.54 -40.57 -7.88
CA GLN A 520 -40.34 -39.73 -7.84
C GLN A 520 -39.70 -39.65 -9.22
N ARG A 521 -39.49 -38.44 -9.72
CA ARG A 521 -38.82 -38.19 -11.01
C ARG A 521 -37.41 -37.68 -10.76
N ILE A 522 -36.41 -38.47 -11.20
CA ILE A 522 -34.98 -38.19 -10.97
C ILE A 522 -34.24 -38.45 -12.26
N ASP A 523 -33.43 -37.48 -12.70
CA ASP A 523 -32.64 -37.57 -13.94
C ASP A 523 -33.45 -38.08 -15.14
N ASN A 524 -34.67 -37.54 -15.28
CA ASN A 524 -35.61 -37.89 -16.35
C ASN A 524 -36.10 -39.33 -16.41
N LYS A 525 -35.90 -40.09 -15.33
CA LYS A 525 -36.53 -41.37 -15.08
C LYS A 525 -37.57 -41.22 -13.96
N THR A 526 -38.65 -41.97 -14.09
CA THR A 526 -39.72 -42.00 -13.08
C THR A 526 -39.62 -43.30 -12.30
N TYR A 527 -39.60 -43.21 -10.97
CA TYR A 527 -39.52 -44.32 -10.02
C TYR A 527 -40.74 -44.28 -9.10
N TYR A 528 -41.05 -45.41 -8.47
CA TYR A 528 -42.09 -45.46 -7.44
C TYR A 528 -41.58 -46.11 -6.15
N LEU A 529 -41.73 -45.39 -5.05
CA LEU A 529 -41.36 -45.81 -3.70
C LEU A 529 -42.67 -46.14 -2.96
N ASN A 530 -42.83 -47.35 -2.43
CA ASN A 530 -44.08 -47.75 -1.78
C ASN A 530 -44.29 -47.03 -0.43
N GLY A 531 -45.37 -47.36 0.30
CA GLY A 531 -45.67 -46.73 1.60
C GLY A 531 -44.61 -46.96 2.70
N SER A 532 -43.75 -47.96 2.54
CA SER A 532 -42.57 -48.18 3.41
C SER A 532 -41.30 -47.48 2.91
N GLY A 533 -41.36 -46.81 1.75
CA GLY A 533 -40.22 -46.16 1.08
C GLY A 533 -39.41 -47.06 0.17
N ALA A 534 -39.71 -48.36 0.09
CA ALA A 534 -39.00 -49.29 -0.77
C ALA A 534 -39.36 -49.10 -2.24
N MET A 535 -38.35 -49.00 -3.09
CA MET A 535 -38.48 -48.86 -4.55
C MET A 535 -39.04 -50.14 -5.17
N LEU A 536 -40.04 -49.98 -6.02
CA LEU A 536 -40.62 -51.10 -6.77
C LEU A 536 -39.86 -51.35 -8.09
N THR A 537 -39.85 -52.61 -8.53
CA THR A 537 -39.35 -53.07 -9.84
C THR A 537 -40.36 -54.02 -10.48
N GLY A 538 -40.22 -54.27 -11.79
CA GLY A 538 -41.10 -55.18 -12.53
C GLY A 538 -42.52 -54.66 -12.75
N LYS A 539 -43.48 -55.56 -12.96
CA LYS A 539 -44.89 -55.23 -13.19
C LYS A 539 -45.60 -54.96 -11.87
N GLN A 540 -46.20 -53.78 -11.75
CA GLN A 540 -46.84 -53.30 -10.52
C GLN A 540 -48.20 -52.66 -10.83
N ALA A 541 -49.16 -52.85 -9.92
CA ALA A 541 -50.45 -52.15 -9.96
C ALA A 541 -50.44 -51.04 -8.90
N ILE A 542 -50.53 -49.78 -9.36
CA ILE A 542 -50.50 -48.57 -8.52
C ILE A 542 -51.74 -47.75 -8.86
N ASP A 543 -52.57 -47.43 -7.86
CA ASP A 543 -53.82 -46.68 -8.01
C ASP A 543 -54.75 -47.21 -9.12
N GLY A 544 -54.83 -48.54 -9.26
CA GLY A 544 -55.68 -49.21 -10.26
C GLY A 544 -55.13 -49.20 -11.68
N LYS A 545 -53.90 -48.73 -11.90
CA LYS A 545 -53.20 -48.72 -13.20
C LYS A 545 -51.98 -49.63 -13.17
N ASN A 546 -51.71 -50.30 -14.30
CA ASN A 546 -50.55 -51.18 -14.45
C ASN A 546 -49.34 -50.39 -14.97
N TYR A 547 -48.22 -50.53 -14.29
CA TYR A 547 -46.93 -49.94 -14.65
C TYR A 547 -45.86 -51.02 -14.71
N GLU A 548 -44.87 -50.84 -15.58
CA GLU A 548 -43.75 -51.75 -15.71
C GLU A 548 -42.44 -50.98 -15.51
N PHE A 549 -41.69 -51.35 -14.48
CA PHE A 549 -40.40 -50.79 -14.13
C PHE A 549 -39.30 -51.79 -14.49
N ASP A 550 -38.16 -51.30 -14.96
CA ASP A 550 -36.99 -52.14 -15.22
C ASP A 550 -36.30 -52.62 -13.93
N SER A 551 -35.21 -53.37 -14.07
CA SER A 551 -34.42 -53.86 -12.93
C SER A 551 -33.71 -52.75 -12.14
N SER A 552 -33.58 -51.55 -12.71
CA SER A 552 -33.10 -50.35 -12.02
C SER A 552 -34.22 -49.57 -11.32
N GLY A 553 -35.48 -50.00 -11.47
CA GLY A 553 -36.67 -49.34 -10.93
C GLY A 553 -37.20 -48.19 -11.79
N ALA A 554 -36.63 -47.97 -12.97
CA ALA A 554 -37.08 -46.91 -13.86
C ALA A 554 -38.32 -47.35 -14.65
N LEU A 555 -39.33 -46.48 -14.72
CA LEU A 555 -40.55 -46.71 -15.47
C LEU A 555 -40.25 -46.80 -16.97
N LEU A 556 -40.61 -47.91 -17.61
CA LEU A 556 -40.29 -48.17 -19.03
C LEU A 556 -41.13 -47.32 -20.00
N ASN A 557 -42.35 -46.94 -19.62
CA ASN A 557 -43.32 -46.27 -20.49
C ASN A 557 -43.80 -44.94 -19.89
N ASP A 558 -42.90 -43.98 -19.63
CA ASP A 558 -43.29 -42.66 -19.11
C ASP A 558 -44.01 -41.82 -20.20
N PRO A 559 -45.34 -41.58 -20.10
CA PRO A 559 -46.10 -40.90 -21.14
C PRO A 559 -45.85 -39.38 -21.22
N ASN A 560 -45.00 -38.81 -20.36
CA ASN A 560 -44.82 -37.35 -20.23
C ASN A 560 -43.41 -36.82 -20.60
N GLN A 561 -42.56 -37.58 -21.30
CA GLN A 561 -41.18 -37.17 -21.58
C GLN A 561 -41.01 -36.45 -22.94
N ARG A 562 -40.64 -35.15 -22.94
CA ARG A 562 -40.28 -34.36 -24.14
C ARG A 562 -38.78 -34.03 -24.13
N VAL A 563 -38.00 -34.49 -25.11
CA VAL A 563 -36.55 -34.20 -25.24
C VAL A 563 -36.19 -34.03 -26.72
N GLY A 564 -35.36 -33.02 -27.04
CA GLY A 564 -34.87 -32.74 -28.37
C GLY A 564 -35.83 -31.89 -29.22
N TRP A 565 -35.64 -31.95 -30.55
CA TRP A 565 -36.54 -31.29 -31.50
C TRP A 565 -37.91 -31.94 -31.49
N PHE A 566 -38.95 -31.13 -31.30
CA PHE A 566 -40.32 -31.58 -31.25
C PHE A 566 -41.16 -30.73 -32.23
N LYS A 567 -41.84 -31.40 -33.16
CA LYS A 567 -42.76 -30.76 -34.11
C LYS A 567 -44.17 -30.79 -33.55
N GLU A 568 -44.72 -29.61 -33.34
CA GLU A 568 -46.05 -29.44 -32.78
C GLU A 568 -47.13 -29.76 -33.82
N PRO A 569 -48.38 -30.07 -33.41
CA PRO A 569 -49.45 -30.41 -34.34
C PRO A 569 -49.75 -29.35 -35.41
N ASN A 570 -49.42 -28.08 -35.12
CA ASN A 570 -49.56 -26.95 -36.04
C ASN A 570 -48.36 -26.79 -37.01
N GLY A 571 -47.41 -27.74 -37.00
CA GLY A 571 -46.24 -27.78 -37.87
C GLY A 571 -45.02 -27.00 -37.39
N GLN A 572 -45.11 -26.31 -36.25
CA GLN A 572 -44.03 -25.50 -35.70
C GLN A 572 -43.00 -26.34 -34.92
N TRP A 573 -41.72 -25.99 -35.01
CA TRP A 573 -40.65 -26.69 -34.29
C TRP A 573 -40.28 -25.97 -33.00
N ARG A 574 -40.13 -26.75 -31.92
CA ARG A 574 -39.56 -26.35 -30.62
C ARG A 574 -38.43 -27.29 -30.21
N TYR A 575 -37.59 -26.85 -29.28
CA TYR A 575 -36.52 -27.68 -28.73
C TYR A 575 -36.62 -27.79 -27.21
N TYR A 576 -36.56 -29.03 -26.70
CA TYR A 576 -36.54 -29.33 -25.27
C TYR A 576 -35.17 -29.87 -24.87
N ASP A 577 -34.56 -29.33 -23.82
CA ASP A 577 -33.26 -29.79 -23.35
C ASP A 577 -33.30 -31.23 -22.80
N SER A 578 -32.15 -31.78 -22.41
CA SER A 578 -32.04 -33.13 -21.85
C SER A 578 -32.78 -33.32 -20.52
N LYS A 579 -33.32 -32.25 -19.92
CA LYS A 579 -34.14 -32.22 -18.71
C LYS A 579 -35.62 -31.94 -19.02
N GLY A 580 -35.96 -31.76 -20.30
CA GLY A 580 -37.32 -31.51 -20.78
C GLY A 580 -37.78 -30.05 -20.69
N ASN A 581 -36.87 -29.09 -20.51
CA ASN A 581 -37.22 -27.67 -20.53
C ASN A 581 -37.26 -27.13 -21.96
N MET A 582 -38.31 -26.39 -22.31
CA MET A 582 -38.43 -25.69 -23.59
C MET A 582 -37.42 -24.54 -23.67
N LEU A 583 -36.57 -24.53 -24.69
CA LEU A 583 -35.59 -23.47 -24.90
C LEU A 583 -36.18 -22.29 -25.70
N THR A 584 -35.67 -21.08 -25.43
CA THR A 584 -36.03 -19.82 -26.14
C THR A 584 -34.76 -19.00 -26.43
N GLY A 585 -34.85 -18.03 -27.32
CA GLY A 585 -33.75 -17.13 -27.69
C GLY A 585 -32.66 -17.78 -28.53
N TRP A 586 -31.46 -17.20 -28.51
CA TRP A 586 -30.30 -17.75 -29.22
C TRP A 586 -29.83 -19.05 -28.57
N GLN A 587 -29.73 -20.11 -29.36
CA GLN A 587 -29.29 -21.43 -28.90
C GLN A 587 -28.23 -22.00 -29.84
N THR A 588 -27.27 -22.72 -29.27
CA THR A 588 -26.29 -23.51 -30.04
C THR A 588 -26.59 -24.97 -29.83
N ILE A 589 -27.07 -25.65 -30.88
CA ILE A 589 -27.50 -27.05 -30.83
C ILE A 589 -26.67 -27.80 -31.88
N ASN A 590 -25.93 -28.83 -31.44
CA ASN A 590 -25.05 -29.64 -32.30
C ASN A 590 -24.12 -28.80 -33.19
N GLY A 591 -23.53 -27.74 -32.62
CA GLY A 591 -22.56 -26.88 -33.32
C GLY A 591 -23.17 -25.82 -34.25
N ALA A 592 -24.49 -25.84 -34.49
CA ALA A 592 -25.19 -24.83 -35.28
C ALA A 592 -25.93 -23.84 -34.38
N ARG A 593 -26.00 -22.57 -34.81
CA ARG A 593 -26.74 -21.51 -34.10
C ARG A 593 -28.17 -21.41 -34.61
N TYR A 594 -29.12 -21.39 -33.70
CA TYR A 594 -30.55 -21.23 -33.94
C TYR A 594 -31.07 -20.03 -33.16
N TYR A 595 -32.19 -19.47 -33.60
CA TYR A 595 -32.98 -18.55 -32.80
C TYR A 595 -34.38 -19.13 -32.59
N LEU A 596 -34.73 -19.35 -31.33
CA LEU A 596 -36.07 -19.74 -30.90
C LEU A 596 -36.78 -18.47 -30.43
N GLY A 597 -37.99 -18.21 -30.91
CA GLY A 597 -38.81 -17.08 -30.48
C GLY A 597 -39.08 -17.11 -28.97
N THR A 598 -39.67 -16.04 -28.45
CA THR A 598 -40.09 -15.97 -27.04
C THR A 598 -41.15 -17.02 -26.69
N ASP A 599 -41.86 -17.53 -27.69
CA ASP A 599 -42.82 -18.64 -27.65
C ASP A 599 -42.19 -20.02 -27.94
N GLY A 600 -40.87 -20.07 -28.05
CA GLY A 600 -40.07 -21.28 -28.31
C GLY A 600 -40.03 -21.75 -29.76
N ILE A 601 -40.64 -21.00 -30.70
CA ILE A 601 -40.72 -21.42 -32.11
C ILE A 601 -39.40 -21.14 -32.84
N MET A 602 -38.88 -22.13 -33.56
CA MET A 602 -37.70 -21.97 -34.42
C MET A 602 -37.98 -21.07 -35.63
N VAL A 603 -37.13 -20.06 -35.85
CA VAL A 603 -37.23 -19.14 -37.00
C VAL A 603 -36.41 -19.63 -38.20
N THR A 604 -36.85 -19.29 -39.41
CA THR A 604 -36.15 -19.56 -40.69
C THR A 604 -36.13 -18.30 -41.58
N GLY A 605 -35.30 -18.29 -42.62
CA GLY A 605 -35.22 -17.19 -43.58
C GLY A 605 -34.58 -15.91 -43.02
N ARG A 606 -34.79 -14.77 -43.69
CA ARG A 606 -34.26 -13.48 -43.25
C ARG A 606 -35.12 -12.91 -42.11
N GLN A 607 -34.49 -12.60 -40.99
CA GLN A 607 -35.13 -12.08 -39.78
C GLN A 607 -34.43 -10.83 -39.27
N THR A 608 -35.14 -10.00 -38.51
CA THR A 608 -34.57 -8.87 -37.77
C THR A 608 -34.67 -9.15 -36.28
N ILE A 609 -33.53 -9.33 -35.61
CA ILE A 609 -33.44 -9.69 -34.20
C ILE A 609 -32.58 -8.65 -33.50
N GLY A 610 -33.14 -7.94 -32.52
CA GLY A 610 -32.42 -6.89 -31.78
C GLY A 610 -31.90 -5.75 -32.67
N GLY A 611 -32.58 -5.45 -33.80
CA GLY A 611 -32.20 -4.38 -34.73
C GLY A 611 -31.18 -4.77 -35.81
N ALA A 612 -30.65 -6.00 -35.77
CA ALA A 612 -29.75 -6.53 -36.80
C ALA A 612 -30.47 -7.54 -37.70
N ALA A 613 -30.15 -7.53 -39.00
CA ALA A 613 -30.62 -8.56 -39.93
C ALA A 613 -29.80 -9.85 -39.71
N TYR A 614 -30.46 -11.00 -39.80
CA TYR A 614 -29.86 -12.34 -39.81
C TYR A 614 -30.55 -13.17 -40.89
N VAL A 615 -29.85 -14.18 -41.41
CA VAL A 615 -30.42 -15.14 -42.35
C VAL A 615 -30.24 -16.55 -41.79
N PHE A 616 -31.34 -17.30 -41.76
CA PHE A 616 -31.41 -18.68 -41.33
C PHE A 616 -31.80 -19.57 -42.52
N ASP A 617 -31.24 -20.78 -42.60
CA ASP A 617 -31.65 -21.77 -43.61
C ASP A 617 -33.04 -22.39 -43.29
N ASN A 618 -33.50 -23.31 -44.14
CA ASN A 618 -34.81 -23.98 -43.96
C ASN A 618 -34.87 -24.88 -42.72
N ASP A 619 -33.72 -25.25 -42.17
CA ASP A 619 -33.61 -26.02 -40.94
C ASP A 619 -33.43 -25.11 -39.71
N GLY A 620 -33.40 -23.77 -39.89
CA GLY A 620 -33.30 -22.77 -38.82
C GLY A 620 -31.87 -22.44 -38.38
N LYS A 621 -30.83 -22.84 -39.13
CA LYS A 621 -29.43 -22.57 -38.80
C LYS A 621 -29.00 -21.20 -39.32
N ALA A 622 -28.36 -20.40 -38.47
CA ALA A 622 -27.85 -19.08 -38.81
C ALA A 622 -26.60 -19.14 -39.71
N ILE A 623 -26.57 -18.33 -40.76
CA ILE A 623 -25.52 -18.34 -41.78
C ILE A 623 -24.48 -17.22 -41.53
N ASN A 624 -23.19 -17.55 -41.61
CA ASN A 624 -22.05 -16.61 -41.71
C ASN A 624 -21.17 -17.06 -42.89
N GLY A 625 -20.94 -16.18 -43.87
CA GLY A 625 -20.17 -16.48 -45.08
C GLY A 625 -20.90 -16.13 -46.37
N TRP A 626 -20.40 -16.67 -47.48
CA TRP A 626 -20.97 -16.46 -48.81
C TRP A 626 -22.29 -17.22 -48.98
N TYR A 627 -23.33 -16.48 -49.38
CA TYR A 627 -24.63 -17.05 -49.68
C TYR A 627 -25.13 -16.54 -51.02
N ASN A 628 -25.65 -17.46 -51.83
CA ASN A 628 -26.29 -17.11 -53.08
C ASN A 628 -27.76 -16.79 -52.79
N VAL A 629 -28.12 -15.51 -52.88
CA VAL A 629 -29.47 -15.04 -52.56
C VAL A 629 -30.46 -15.28 -53.72
N SER A 630 -30.02 -15.85 -54.85
CA SER A 630 -30.92 -16.28 -55.93
C SER A 630 -31.65 -17.60 -55.65
N LEU A 631 -32.26 -17.72 -54.47
CA LEU A 631 -33.39 -18.61 -54.21
C LEU A 631 -34.32 -17.88 -53.23
N GLN A 632 -35.25 -17.09 -53.76
CA GLN A 632 -36.58 -17.11 -53.12
C GLN A 632 -37.11 -18.54 -53.22
N PRO A 633 -37.98 -18.99 -52.29
CA PRO A 633 -38.49 -20.35 -52.32
C PRO A 633 -39.41 -20.56 -53.54
N SER A 634 -38.84 -20.82 -54.73
CA SER A 634 -39.41 -21.60 -55.83
C SER A 634 -38.52 -21.56 -57.08
N ASN A 635 -38.24 -22.76 -57.61
CA ASN A 635 -37.77 -23.12 -58.96
C ASN A 635 -37.68 -22.01 -60.03
N SER A 636 -36.46 -21.69 -60.47
CA SER A 636 -36.07 -21.63 -61.90
C SER A 636 -34.60 -21.21 -62.05
N SER A 637 -33.89 -21.88 -62.96
CA SER A 637 -32.50 -21.61 -63.32
C SER A 637 -32.34 -20.28 -64.06
N VAL A 638 -31.49 -19.38 -63.56
CA VAL A 638 -31.02 -18.22 -64.32
C VAL A 638 -29.51 -18.06 -64.14
N SER A 639 -28.80 -18.00 -65.28
CA SER A 639 -27.40 -17.62 -65.39
C SER A 639 -27.19 -16.18 -64.90
N GLY A 640 -26.23 -15.97 -64.00
CA GLY A 640 -25.88 -14.65 -63.44
C GLY A 640 -26.11 -14.48 -61.93
N SER A 641 -25.99 -15.55 -61.13
CA SER A 641 -26.16 -15.50 -59.68
C SER A 641 -25.06 -14.67 -59.00
N LYS A 642 -25.42 -13.56 -58.34
CA LYS A 642 -24.51 -12.78 -57.51
C LYS A 642 -24.35 -13.45 -56.14
N VAL A 643 -23.11 -13.62 -55.70
CA VAL A 643 -22.81 -14.17 -54.36
C VAL A 643 -22.68 -13.00 -53.39
N HIS A 644 -23.34 -13.09 -52.23
CA HIS A 644 -23.34 -12.07 -51.18
C HIS A 644 -22.58 -12.59 -49.96
N TYR A 645 -21.74 -11.78 -49.34
CA TYR A 645 -21.00 -12.15 -48.15
C TYR A 645 -21.67 -11.56 -46.91
N TYR A 646 -22.03 -12.43 -45.94
CA TYR A 646 -22.64 -12.05 -44.67
C TYR A 646 -21.68 -12.30 -43.52
N GLU A 647 -21.35 -11.26 -42.75
CA GLU A 647 -20.50 -11.36 -41.57
C GLU A 647 -21.26 -10.84 -40.34
N GLY A 648 -21.38 -11.67 -39.31
CA GLY A 648 -22.12 -11.33 -38.10
C GLY A 648 -23.61 -11.08 -38.36
N GLY A 649 -24.18 -11.71 -39.40
CA GLY A 649 -25.56 -11.50 -39.86
C GLY A 649 -25.76 -10.34 -40.84
N LYS A 650 -24.76 -9.49 -41.07
CA LYS A 650 -24.89 -8.31 -41.96
C LYS A 650 -24.24 -8.57 -43.32
N GLU A 651 -24.91 -8.17 -44.40
CA GLU A 651 -24.33 -8.17 -45.74
C GLU A 651 -23.21 -7.13 -45.83
N THR A 652 -22.03 -7.54 -46.29
CA THR A 652 -20.85 -6.67 -46.36
C THR A 652 -20.21 -6.60 -47.75
N TYR A 653 -20.49 -7.54 -48.67
CA TYR A 653 -19.94 -7.51 -50.04
C TYR A 653 -20.75 -8.33 -51.05
N THR A 654 -20.74 -7.92 -52.33
CA THR A 654 -21.35 -8.64 -53.47
C THR A 654 -20.32 -8.86 -54.60
N ARG A 655 -20.11 -10.11 -55.04
CA ARG A 655 -19.11 -10.46 -56.08
C ARG A 655 -19.61 -10.10 -57.49
N PRO A 656 -18.83 -9.34 -58.31
CA PRO A 656 -19.24 -8.98 -59.68
C PRO A 656 -18.89 -10.01 -60.76
N GLY A 657 -17.89 -10.89 -60.56
CA GLY A 657 -17.42 -11.92 -61.51
C GLY A 657 -16.19 -12.70 -61.02
N ASN A 658 -15.60 -13.55 -61.89
CA ASN A 658 -14.40 -14.37 -61.59
C ASN A 658 -13.23 -14.00 -62.50
N THR A 659 -12.07 -13.68 -61.93
CA THR A 659 -10.87 -13.24 -62.66
C THR A 659 -9.80 -14.34 -62.63
N PRO A 660 -9.47 -15.01 -63.75
CA PRO A 660 -8.45 -16.04 -63.78
C PRO A 660 -7.06 -15.50 -63.42
N VAL A 661 -6.30 -16.24 -62.61
CA VAL A 661 -4.90 -15.90 -62.25
C VAL A 661 -3.91 -16.35 -63.33
N MET A 662 -4.13 -17.54 -63.89
CA MET A 662 -3.34 -18.09 -65.00
C MET A 662 -3.87 -17.60 -66.35
N GLY A 663 -2.97 -17.48 -67.33
CA GLY A 663 -3.31 -17.15 -68.71
C GLY A 663 -2.56 -15.95 -69.26
N ALA A 664 -2.90 -15.57 -70.49
CA ALA A 664 -2.32 -14.41 -71.15
C ALA A 664 -2.79 -13.09 -70.49
N SER A 665 -1.91 -12.10 -70.48
CA SER A 665 -2.23 -10.74 -70.07
C SER A 665 -3.41 -10.19 -70.88
N ALA A 666 -4.31 -9.46 -70.22
CA ALA A 666 -5.33 -8.66 -70.92
C ALA A 666 -4.76 -7.37 -71.54
N MET A 667 -3.51 -7.02 -71.20
CA MET A 667 -2.77 -5.87 -71.74
C MET A 667 -1.59 -6.33 -72.61
N GLY A 668 -1.24 -5.56 -73.64
CA GLY A 668 0.04 -5.75 -74.34
C GLY A 668 1.23 -5.40 -73.44
N LYS A 669 2.38 -6.05 -73.68
CA LYS A 669 3.63 -5.92 -72.88
C LYS A 669 4.05 -4.46 -72.67
N ASP A 670 4.15 -3.68 -73.74
CA ASP A 670 4.57 -2.28 -73.66
C ASP A 670 3.60 -1.41 -72.85
N ALA A 671 2.29 -1.66 -72.99
CA ALA A 671 1.25 -0.96 -72.25
C ALA A 671 1.31 -1.30 -70.75
N PHE A 672 1.53 -2.58 -70.42
CA PHE A 672 1.73 -3.03 -69.05
C PHE A 672 2.98 -2.41 -68.44
N VAL A 673 4.14 -2.50 -69.12
CA VAL A 673 5.41 -1.97 -68.61
C VAL A 673 5.28 -0.50 -68.29
N LYS A 674 4.67 0.28 -69.21
CA LYS A 674 4.42 1.71 -69.00
C LYS A 674 3.49 1.96 -67.80
N ALA A 675 2.38 1.25 -67.71
CA ALA A 675 1.38 1.47 -66.65
C ALA A 675 1.93 1.09 -65.26
N PHE A 676 2.62 -0.04 -65.16
CA PHE A 676 3.17 -0.52 -63.90
C PHE A 676 4.41 0.28 -63.47
N ALA A 677 5.32 0.62 -64.40
CA ALA A 677 6.45 1.49 -64.12
C ALA A 677 5.97 2.85 -63.56
N ALA A 678 4.93 3.43 -64.15
CA ALA A 678 4.34 4.68 -63.65
C ALA A 678 3.79 4.56 -62.21
N LYS A 679 3.23 3.40 -61.83
CA LYS A 679 2.74 3.17 -60.46
C LYS A 679 3.85 3.10 -59.42
N ILE A 680 4.97 2.46 -59.76
CA ILE A 680 6.08 2.25 -58.82
C ILE A 680 7.13 3.38 -58.86
N GLN A 681 7.11 4.23 -59.89
CA GLN A 681 8.09 5.31 -60.12
C GLN A 681 8.38 6.14 -58.88
N ALA A 682 7.32 6.58 -58.19
CA ALA A 682 7.43 7.48 -57.04
C ALA A 682 8.10 6.83 -55.82
N ASN A 683 8.02 5.50 -55.70
CA ASN A 683 8.52 4.74 -54.56
C ASN A 683 9.68 3.81 -54.95
N TYR A 684 10.29 4.01 -56.12
CA TYR A 684 11.23 3.04 -56.66
C TYR A 684 12.49 2.94 -55.78
N PRO A 685 12.86 1.74 -55.28
CA PRO A 685 13.93 1.61 -54.30
C PRO A 685 15.29 2.07 -54.82
N GLN A 686 15.93 2.98 -54.09
CA GLN A 686 17.24 3.51 -54.46
C GLN A 686 18.30 2.41 -54.57
N ILE A 687 18.22 1.37 -53.71
CA ILE A 687 19.16 0.25 -53.72
C ILE A 687 19.19 -0.50 -55.07
N TYR A 688 18.08 -0.56 -55.80
CA TYR A 688 18.06 -1.18 -57.12
C TYR A 688 18.69 -0.30 -58.20
N ARG A 689 18.62 1.03 -58.02
CA ARG A 689 19.27 1.99 -58.92
C ARG A 689 20.78 1.94 -58.78
N ASP A 690 21.25 1.85 -57.54
CA ASP A 690 22.66 2.03 -57.19
C ASP A 690 23.48 0.74 -57.39
N ASP A 691 22.87 -0.43 -57.19
CA ASP A 691 23.58 -1.71 -57.20
C ASP A 691 23.11 -2.60 -58.35
N ALA A 692 23.97 -2.75 -59.36
CA ALA A 692 23.69 -3.52 -60.55
C ALA A 692 23.41 -5.00 -60.28
N LYS A 693 23.78 -5.54 -59.10
CA LYS A 693 23.50 -6.94 -58.75
C LYS A 693 22.01 -7.26 -58.75
N TYR A 694 21.16 -6.27 -58.47
CA TYR A 694 19.71 -6.46 -58.40
C TYR A 694 19.04 -6.55 -59.77
N GLY A 695 19.70 -6.12 -60.85
CA GLY A 695 19.27 -6.34 -62.24
C GLY A 695 18.05 -5.54 -62.70
N ALA A 696 17.61 -4.52 -61.96
CA ALA A 696 16.49 -3.65 -62.33
C ALA A 696 16.76 -2.20 -61.90
N GLN A 697 17.63 -1.49 -62.62
CA GLN A 697 18.05 -0.13 -62.23
C GLN A 697 16.96 0.94 -62.45
N THR A 698 15.93 0.62 -63.26
CA THR A 698 14.82 1.53 -63.56
C THR A 698 13.45 0.89 -63.29
N PRO A 699 12.41 1.69 -62.99
CA PRO A 699 11.02 1.25 -62.90
C PRO A 699 10.56 0.45 -64.11
N GLU A 700 10.97 0.85 -65.32
CA GLU A 700 10.69 0.15 -66.56
C GLU A 700 11.38 -1.22 -66.59
N ALA A 701 12.64 -1.32 -66.15
CA ALA A 701 13.35 -2.59 -66.05
C ALA A 701 12.71 -3.54 -65.02
N PHE A 702 12.19 -3.01 -63.91
CA PHE A 702 11.42 -3.81 -62.94
C PHE A 702 10.10 -4.30 -63.50
N ALA A 703 9.34 -3.40 -64.16
CA ALA A 703 8.08 -3.76 -64.77
C ALA A 703 8.29 -4.80 -65.88
N GLN A 704 9.36 -4.65 -66.65
CA GLN A 704 9.81 -5.64 -67.64
C GLN A 704 10.13 -7.00 -66.98
N ALA A 705 10.92 -7.00 -65.89
CA ALA A 705 11.22 -8.22 -65.14
C ALA A 705 9.96 -8.87 -64.53
N THR A 706 8.97 -8.08 -64.13
CA THR A 706 7.68 -8.56 -63.61
C THR A 706 6.88 -9.26 -64.70
N TRP A 707 6.81 -8.66 -65.89
CA TRP A 707 6.20 -9.30 -67.04
C TRP A 707 6.88 -10.63 -67.35
N ASP A 708 8.21 -10.62 -67.46
CA ASP A 708 8.98 -11.80 -67.86
C ASP A 708 8.86 -12.95 -66.84
N ALA A 709 8.85 -12.63 -65.54
CA ALA A 709 8.64 -13.63 -64.49
C ALA A 709 7.24 -14.26 -64.55
N ALA A 710 6.21 -13.44 -64.77
CA ALA A 710 4.83 -13.90 -64.89
C ALA A 710 4.65 -14.80 -66.13
N GLU A 711 5.13 -14.34 -67.29
CA GLU A 711 5.05 -15.05 -68.56
C GLU A 711 5.78 -16.39 -68.51
N LYS A 712 6.96 -16.45 -67.88
CA LYS A 712 7.74 -17.68 -67.68
C LYS A 712 6.97 -18.79 -66.96
N GLU A 713 6.01 -18.45 -66.10
CA GLU A 713 5.18 -19.43 -65.40
C GLU A 713 3.74 -19.50 -65.90
N GLY A 714 3.34 -18.66 -66.88
CA GLY A 714 1.98 -18.58 -67.39
C GLY A 714 0.99 -17.86 -66.45
N VAL A 715 1.51 -17.10 -65.49
CA VAL A 715 0.72 -16.21 -64.63
C VAL A 715 0.42 -14.94 -65.41
N ARG A 716 -0.77 -14.37 -65.25
CA ARG A 716 -1.09 -13.07 -65.87
C ARG A 716 -0.18 -11.98 -65.27
N PRO A 717 0.57 -11.21 -66.09
CA PRO A 717 1.45 -10.14 -65.62
C PRO A 717 0.78 -9.13 -64.69
N GLU A 718 -0.45 -8.72 -65.00
CA GLU A 718 -1.25 -7.80 -64.18
C GLU A 718 -1.63 -8.38 -62.82
N VAL A 719 -1.73 -9.72 -62.68
CA VAL A 719 -1.98 -10.38 -61.40
C VAL A 719 -0.73 -10.42 -60.55
N LEU A 720 0.41 -10.80 -61.12
CA LEU A 720 1.70 -10.74 -60.40
C LEU A 720 1.99 -9.30 -59.95
N ALA A 721 1.81 -8.31 -60.83
CA ALA A 721 2.02 -6.91 -60.50
C ALA A 721 1.03 -6.38 -59.47
N ALA A 722 -0.25 -6.79 -59.52
CA ALA A 722 -1.24 -6.44 -58.51
C ALA A 722 -0.81 -6.95 -57.13
N GLN A 723 -0.31 -8.18 -57.07
CA GLN A 723 0.17 -8.74 -55.81
C GLN A 723 1.45 -8.04 -55.34
N VAL A 724 2.43 -7.80 -56.21
CA VAL A 724 3.62 -6.99 -55.87
C VAL A 724 3.19 -5.63 -55.30
N GLY A 725 2.28 -4.93 -55.98
CA GLY A 725 1.77 -3.63 -55.55
C GLY A 725 1.06 -3.69 -54.20
N ASN A 726 0.22 -4.69 -53.99
CA ASN A 726 -0.53 -4.86 -52.75
C ASN A 726 0.38 -5.22 -51.55
N GLU A 727 1.29 -6.17 -51.73
CA GLU A 727 2.18 -6.66 -50.66
C GLU A 727 3.25 -5.63 -50.26
N THR A 728 3.79 -4.90 -51.24
CA THR A 728 4.89 -3.95 -50.99
C THR A 728 4.43 -2.52 -50.81
N GLY A 729 3.14 -2.23 -51.02
CA GLY A 729 2.62 -0.88 -51.12
C GLY A 729 3.22 -0.12 -52.31
N TRP A 730 3.26 -0.75 -53.49
CA TRP A 730 3.86 -0.24 -54.72
C TRP A 730 5.36 0.08 -54.58
N LEU A 731 6.13 -0.91 -54.11
CA LEU A 731 7.57 -0.85 -53.81
C LEU A 731 7.97 0.15 -52.73
N LYS A 732 7.02 0.63 -51.93
CA LYS A 732 7.32 1.49 -50.78
C LYS A 732 8.01 0.71 -49.66
N PHE A 733 7.69 -0.57 -49.51
CA PHE A 733 8.12 -1.46 -48.42
C PHE A 733 7.86 -0.86 -47.03
N GLY A 734 6.71 -1.21 -46.43
CA GLY A 734 6.33 -0.77 -45.09
C GLY A 734 6.01 -1.92 -44.12
N GLY A 735 6.26 -3.17 -44.54
CA GLY A 735 5.98 -4.38 -43.79
C GLY A 735 7.24 -5.12 -43.33
N ILE A 736 7.13 -6.43 -43.09
CA ILE A 736 8.22 -7.28 -42.58
C ILE A 736 9.36 -7.45 -43.61
N VAL A 737 9.04 -7.42 -44.91
CA VAL A 737 10.04 -7.56 -45.99
C VAL A 737 10.59 -6.21 -46.45
N ASN A 738 11.90 -6.15 -46.63
CA ASN A 738 12.61 -4.97 -47.12
C ASN A 738 13.05 -5.13 -48.58
N ALA A 739 13.28 -4.02 -49.27
CA ALA A 739 13.69 -4.00 -50.68
C ALA A 739 14.96 -4.85 -50.97
N ASN A 740 15.95 -4.85 -50.06
CA ASN A 740 17.19 -5.60 -50.26
C ASN A 740 17.01 -7.13 -50.33
N GLN A 741 15.86 -7.66 -49.91
CA GLN A 741 15.54 -9.09 -49.93
C GLN A 741 14.97 -9.57 -51.27
N CYS A 742 14.55 -8.64 -52.15
CA CYS A 742 13.86 -8.95 -53.41
C CYS A 742 12.64 -9.89 -53.23
N ASN A 743 11.97 -9.84 -52.09
CA ASN A 743 10.82 -10.68 -51.77
C ASN A 743 9.53 -9.87 -51.83
N PHE A 744 8.89 -9.86 -52.99
CA PHE A 744 7.74 -8.98 -53.28
C PHE A 744 6.38 -9.63 -52.97
N GLY A 745 6.36 -10.93 -52.65
CA GLY A 745 5.16 -11.69 -52.30
C GLY A 745 5.05 -12.01 -50.81
N GLY A 746 5.97 -11.50 -49.97
CA GLY A 746 6.00 -11.79 -48.55
C GLY A 746 6.32 -13.26 -48.22
N LEU A 747 7.01 -13.99 -49.12
CA LEU A 747 7.26 -15.41 -48.96
C LEU A 747 8.09 -15.69 -47.70
N GLY A 748 7.50 -16.37 -46.72
CA GLY A 748 8.18 -16.66 -45.45
C GLY A 748 8.01 -15.60 -44.35
N ALA A 749 7.38 -14.46 -44.63
CA ALA A 749 7.06 -13.46 -43.63
C ALA A 749 5.77 -13.85 -42.88
N LEU A 750 5.90 -14.33 -41.64
CA LEU A 750 4.77 -14.70 -40.76
C LEU A 750 4.61 -13.66 -39.64
N ASP A 751 3.37 -13.37 -39.26
CA ASP A 751 3.04 -12.44 -38.18
C ASP A 751 3.72 -12.84 -36.86
N GLY A 752 4.44 -11.90 -36.23
CA GLY A 752 5.14 -12.10 -34.96
C GLY A 752 6.61 -12.53 -35.05
N ASN A 753 7.22 -12.54 -36.24
CA ASN A 753 8.63 -12.86 -36.42
C ASN A 753 9.38 -11.72 -37.15
N ALA A 754 10.48 -11.22 -36.57
CA ALA A 754 11.34 -10.24 -37.21
C ALA A 754 11.95 -10.81 -38.51
N ASN A 755 12.41 -9.93 -39.40
CA ASN A 755 12.83 -10.16 -40.81
C ASN A 755 13.73 -11.40 -41.10
N GLY A 756 14.27 -12.08 -40.09
CA GLY A 756 15.23 -13.18 -40.20
C GLY A 756 14.71 -14.50 -40.81
N ASN A 757 13.39 -14.68 -40.97
CA ASN A 757 12.82 -15.90 -41.57
C ASN A 757 12.14 -15.68 -42.94
N ALA A 758 12.09 -14.44 -43.43
CA ALA A 758 11.57 -14.15 -44.76
C ALA A 758 12.58 -14.58 -45.83
N ALA A 759 12.10 -15.18 -46.92
CA ALA A 759 12.96 -15.56 -48.04
C ALA A 759 13.68 -14.33 -48.61
N THR A 760 14.93 -14.52 -49.04
CA THR A 760 15.77 -13.49 -49.67
C THR A 760 16.32 -14.05 -50.97
N PHE A 761 16.20 -13.28 -52.04
CA PHE A 761 16.59 -13.69 -53.40
C PHE A 761 17.79 -12.88 -53.87
N ALA A 762 18.60 -13.46 -54.77
CA ALA A 762 19.85 -12.84 -55.19
C ALA A 762 19.63 -11.54 -55.98
N ASN A 763 18.52 -11.46 -56.71
CA ASN A 763 18.15 -10.29 -57.52
C ASN A 763 16.63 -10.20 -57.73
N VAL A 764 16.19 -9.11 -58.37
CA VAL A 764 14.78 -8.82 -58.63
C VAL A 764 14.12 -9.91 -59.48
N GLN A 765 14.83 -10.43 -60.48
CA GLN A 765 14.29 -11.41 -61.41
C GLN A 765 13.99 -12.76 -60.73
N GLU A 766 14.89 -13.23 -59.87
CA GLU A 766 14.69 -14.46 -59.10
C GLU A 766 13.53 -14.33 -58.10
N GLY A 767 13.43 -13.19 -57.42
CA GLY A 767 12.35 -12.94 -56.46
C GLY A 767 10.96 -12.84 -57.10
N LEU A 768 10.85 -12.18 -58.26
CA LEU A 768 9.60 -12.12 -59.03
C LEU A 768 9.22 -13.50 -59.58
N LEU A 769 10.21 -14.30 -60.00
CA LEU A 769 9.96 -15.67 -60.46
C LEU A 769 9.44 -16.56 -59.32
N ALA A 770 10.03 -16.48 -58.13
CA ALA A 770 9.56 -17.20 -56.95
C ALA A 770 8.11 -16.85 -56.61
N GLN A 771 7.74 -15.57 -56.69
CA GLN A 771 6.36 -15.15 -56.47
C GLN A 771 5.40 -15.67 -57.55
N ALA A 772 5.80 -15.65 -58.83
CA ALA A 772 5.01 -16.23 -59.92
C ALA A 772 4.78 -17.74 -59.72
N GLN A 773 5.82 -18.47 -59.29
CA GLN A 773 5.72 -19.89 -58.94
C GLN A 773 4.76 -20.13 -57.78
N HIS A 774 4.79 -19.29 -56.74
CA HIS A 774 3.87 -19.39 -55.61
C HIS A 774 2.41 -19.13 -56.05
N LEU A 775 2.16 -18.12 -56.89
CA LEU A 775 0.83 -17.84 -57.45
C LEU A 775 0.32 -19.04 -58.25
N LYS A 776 1.15 -19.62 -59.10
CA LYS A 776 0.83 -20.82 -59.89
C LYS A 776 0.54 -22.03 -59.01
N ALA A 777 1.22 -22.19 -57.89
CA ALA A 777 0.97 -23.30 -56.97
C ALA A 777 -0.47 -23.29 -56.43
N TYR A 778 -0.99 -22.12 -56.06
CA TYR A 778 -2.38 -21.97 -55.63
C TYR A 778 -3.38 -22.05 -56.79
N SER A 779 -3.03 -21.53 -57.96
CA SER A 779 -3.97 -21.36 -59.08
C SER A 779 -4.03 -22.51 -60.08
N SER A 780 -3.00 -23.34 -60.19
CA SER A 780 -2.93 -24.40 -61.18
C SER A 780 -2.24 -25.66 -60.66
N LYS A 781 -2.64 -26.80 -61.22
CA LYS A 781 -2.00 -28.11 -61.01
C LYS A 781 -0.86 -28.39 -61.98
N GLU A 782 -0.69 -27.57 -63.02
CA GLU A 782 0.36 -27.75 -64.03
C GLU A 782 1.77 -27.65 -63.44
N ALA A 783 2.76 -28.34 -63.99
CA ALA A 783 4.14 -28.26 -63.49
C ALA A 783 4.73 -26.84 -63.63
N LEU A 784 5.73 -26.52 -62.81
CA LEU A 784 6.52 -25.30 -63.00
C LEU A 784 7.24 -25.37 -64.34
N ALA A 785 7.26 -24.25 -65.06
CA ALA A 785 7.92 -24.17 -66.36
C ALA A 785 9.41 -23.80 -66.21
N GLN A 786 9.79 -23.20 -65.08
CA GLN A 786 11.18 -22.93 -64.72
C GLN A 786 11.61 -23.78 -63.51
N PRO A 787 12.92 -23.97 -63.27
CA PRO A 787 13.40 -24.55 -62.02
C PRO A 787 12.80 -23.83 -60.81
N CYS A 788 12.41 -24.59 -59.79
CA CYS A 788 11.76 -24.05 -58.60
C CYS A 788 12.74 -23.18 -57.81
N VAL A 789 12.44 -21.89 -57.70
CA VAL A 789 13.15 -20.91 -56.86
C VAL A 789 12.31 -20.48 -55.66
N ASP A 790 11.00 -20.75 -55.67
CA ASP A 790 10.14 -20.56 -54.49
C ASP A 790 10.45 -21.61 -53.40
N PRO A 791 11.00 -21.21 -52.24
CA PRO A 791 11.35 -22.14 -51.18
C PRO A 791 10.12 -22.77 -50.51
N ARG A 792 8.92 -22.22 -50.72
CA ARG A 792 7.66 -22.65 -50.09
C ARG A 792 6.75 -23.40 -51.05
N PHE A 793 7.15 -23.61 -52.29
CA PHE A 793 6.33 -24.29 -53.30
C PHE A 793 5.84 -25.66 -52.82
N HIS A 794 6.71 -26.42 -52.16
CA HIS A 794 6.42 -27.75 -51.62
C HIS A 794 5.44 -27.76 -50.44
N LEU A 795 5.18 -26.61 -49.79
CA LEU A 795 4.24 -26.51 -48.67
C LEU A 795 2.78 -26.50 -49.12
N ILE A 796 2.53 -26.23 -50.40
CA ILE A 796 1.17 -26.20 -50.96
C ILE A 796 0.80 -27.60 -51.41
N ALA A 797 0.34 -28.42 -50.46
CA ALA A 797 0.01 -29.83 -50.68
C ALA A 797 -1.12 -30.03 -51.71
N ASN A 798 -2.10 -29.11 -51.74
CA ASN A 798 -3.22 -29.14 -52.68
C ASN A 798 -3.11 -27.98 -53.67
N ARG A 799 -2.52 -28.26 -54.84
CA ARG A 799 -2.33 -27.24 -55.88
C ARG A 799 -3.63 -27.00 -56.68
N GLY A 800 -3.79 -25.79 -57.21
CA GLY A 800 -4.93 -25.41 -58.06
C GLY A 800 -6.26 -25.21 -57.33
N ILE A 801 -6.21 -24.83 -56.06
CA ILE A 801 -7.37 -24.64 -55.17
C ILE A 801 -8.00 -23.25 -55.28
N ALA A 802 -7.29 -22.26 -55.84
CA ALA A 802 -7.77 -20.90 -56.01
C ALA A 802 -7.51 -20.45 -57.47
N PRO A 803 -8.29 -20.92 -58.46
CA PRO A 803 -8.05 -20.59 -59.87
C PRO A 803 -8.37 -19.13 -60.22
N TYR A 804 -9.16 -18.45 -59.39
CA TYR A 804 -9.53 -17.05 -59.58
C TYR A 804 -8.99 -16.14 -58.47
N LEU A 805 -8.65 -14.90 -58.83
CA LEU A 805 -8.04 -13.91 -57.95
C LEU A 805 -8.90 -13.63 -56.71
N GLU A 806 -10.24 -13.67 -56.87
CA GLU A 806 -11.16 -13.41 -55.76
C GLU A 806 -11.17 -14.53 -54.71
N ASP A 807 -10.62 -15.71 -55.03
CA ASP A 807 -10.61 -16.88 -54.16
C ASP A 807 -9.42 -16.87 -53.17
N TYR A 808 -8.52 -15.88 -53.26
CA TYR A 808 -7.26 -15.82 -52.49
C TYR A 808 -7.42 -15.38 -51.01
N GLY A 809 -8.64 -15.02 -50.57
CA GLY A 809 -8.93 -14.66 -49.17
C GLY A 809 -9.48 -15.82 -48.32
N ALA A 810 -9.40 -15.70 -46.99
CA ALA A 810 -9.65 -16.77 -45.98
C ALA A 810 -10.94 -17.60 -46.11
N ASP A 811 -11.95 -17.11 -46.82
CA ASP A 811 -13.22 -17.82 -47.00
C ASP A 811 -13.34 -18.57 -48.34
N GLY A 812 -12.29 -18.57 -49.17
CA GLY A 812 -12.16 -19.47 -50.31
C GLY A 812 -11.92 -20.91 -49.83
N HIS A 813 -12.88 -21.80 -50.08
CA HIS A 813 -12.66 -23.26 -50.05
C HIS A 813 -12.01 -23.86 -48.78
N GLY A 814 -12.46 -23.46 -47.58
CA GLY A 814 -12.18 -24.21 -46.35
C GLY A 814 -10.80 -23.97 -45.72
N GLY A 815 -10.23 -22.76 -45.87
CA GLY A 815 -9.04 -22.34 -45.12
C GLY A 815 -7.70 -22.72 -45.75
N LEU A 816 -7.69 -23.17 -47.01
CA LEU A 816 -6.47 -23.42 -47.80
C LEU A 816 -6.25 -22.28 -48.80
N VAL A 817 -5.95 -21.07 -48.33
CA VAL A 817 -5.85 -19.88 -49.19
C VAL A 817 -4.59 -19.06 -48.90
N TRP A 818 -4.24 -18.19 -49.83
CA TRP A 818 -3.04 -17.36 -49.78
C TRP A 818 -2.98 -16.45 -48.55
N ALA A 819 -4.10 -15.79 -48.19
CA ALA A 819 -4.14 -14.82 -47.10
C ALA A 819 -5.24 -15.11 -46.07
N SER A 820 -4.94 -14.86 -44.80
CA SER A 820 -5.88 -14.87 -43.67
C SER A 820 -6.92 -13.75 -43.75
N ASN A 821 -6.64 -12.68 -44.51
CA ASN A 821 -7.62 -11.63 -44.77
C ASN A 821 -8.70 -12.15 -45.73
N ARG A 822 -9.95 -12.21 -45.24
CA ARG A 822 -11.13 -12.65 -45.99
C ARG A 822 -11.41 -11.85 -47.26
N LEU A 823 -11.01 -10.58 -47.30
CA LEU A 823 -11.23 -9.67 -48.42
C LEU A 823 -9.99 -9.49 -49.31
N TYR A 824 -8.96 -10.29 -49.12
CA TYR A 824 -7.69 -10.15 -49.86
C TYR A 824 -7.88 -10.21 -51.39
N GLY A 825 -8.71 -11.11 -51.90
CA GLY A 825 -9.02 -11.17 -53.33
C GLY A 825 -9.66 -9.90 -53.89
N ARG A 826 -10.47 -9.18 -53.10
CA ARG A 826 -11.02 -7.86 -53.46
C ARG A 826 -9.91 -6.82 -53.59
N ASP A 827 -8.94 -6.85 -52.68
CA ASP A 827 -7.84 -5.89 -52.65
C ASP A 827 -6.90 -6.09 -53.85
N LEU A 828 -6.61 -7.34 -54.20
CA LEU A 828 -5.88 -7.68 -55.43
C LEU A 828 -6.63 -7.24 -56.70
N LEU A 829 -7.95 -7.42 -56.77
CA LEU A 829 -8.74 -6.90 -57.89
C LEU A 829 -8.64 -5.37 -58.02
N ALA A 830 -8.68 -4.65 -56.89
CA ALA A 830 -8.53 -3.20 -56.89
C ALA A 830 -7.12 -2.78 -57.36
N ALA A 831 -6.08 -3.47 -56.90
CA ALA A 831 -4.71 -3.22 -57.32
C ALA A 831 -4.50 -3.53 -58.82
N MET A 832 -5.08 -4.63 -59.32
CA MET A 832 -5.03 -5.00 -60.73
C MET A 832 -5.69 -3.93 -61.61
N LYS A 833 -6.89 -3.47 -61.22
CA LYS A 833 -7.59 -2.37 -61.92
C LYS A 833 -6.76 -1.09 -61.97
N ALA A 834 -6.01 -0.79 -60.91
CA ALA A 834 -5.16 0.39 -60.89
C ALA A 834 -4.06 0.35 -61.97
N ILE A 835 -3.66 -0.82 -62.45
CA ILE A 835 -2.68 -1.00 -63.54
C ILE A 835 -3.39 -1.04 -64.89
N THR A 836 -4.51 -1.75 -64.99
CA THR A 836 -5.19 -2.00 -66.27
C THR A 836 -6.03 -0.83 -66.78
N GLY A 837 -6.45 0.09 -65.91
CA GLY A 837 -7.40 1.16 -66.22
C GLY A 837 -8.81 0.82 -65.80
#